data_AF-A0A5C8JGU3-F1
#
_entry.id   AF-A0A5C8JGU3-F1
#
_cell.length_a   1.000
_cell.length_b   1.000
_cell.length_c   1.000
_cell.angle_alpha   90.00
_cell.angle_beta   90.00
_cell.angle_gamma   90.00
#
_symmetry.space_group_name_H-M   'P 1'
#
loop_
_entity.id
_entity.type
_entity.pdbx_description
1 polymer ?
#
loop_
_entity_poly.entity_id
_entity_poly.type
_entity_poly.pdbx_seq_one_letter_code
_entity_poly.pdbx_strand_id
1 'polypeptide(L)'
;MLPETVARALTDYRDLRDRHGVCWGEEPLSYVVQAWATVFLDRSHDYWATGMRQLAERLPGASEDEIDDRMGEVDVDRVVRDALGGEALTSLPALRLRPGAVTLEARARVVLGDEPGRTWLLLDSSRDEPVTVLVDGDAYEIQPRGAKIVGVRREVVADGAPVDLAPLTRRAEAAAVRLRAGFPCRWSVTSAGGQGWYPEGAPPKVDGHGRAYFHGDDLVVAVPAEPITVTVTRGMEYAESEVALTPAAGGETLVELTPERLYDAAAHGWYGGDMHVHLNWMGEQPAAPELAAAAQHGEDLHVLNLVAGNVASARVYDREALEHWLGRDLPWSDGRHLARIGVEYRNDLVGHVGAFGLRGLPERFHTGFSGEADWPPNAVACEELHEMGAVLGYGHPFHLPVSDTDPPEAAVRRGRNCSAREIVADAALGLIDTLDVLNHSSISATAAVYRRLIGAGNRLTVTAGTDAVLSFCHRGTSSGPPGWERVYARVDGPLTAESFAEAILMGRTFATTGPWLDLTVNGHGPGDTLDLAPGEHVEITVTSVGPEVETLEIRTADGVVAQGPPGRLTATLTAGEPTYVVAVATGGPHPRSFHGSGAYAHTSPVYLNVAGTRVARPEDVRWCLDWLDRLEEVLRESGVFATKDQYDDHVALYDRARQVYRARLG
;
A
#
# COMPACT_ATOMS: atom_id res chain seq x y z
N MET A 1 -4.43 4.01 -28.37
CA MET A 1 -3.69 5.30 -28.34
C MET A 1 -4.18 6.08 -27.14
N LEU A 2 -3.26 6.60 -26.33
CA LEU A 2 -3.60 7.36 -25.14
C LEU A 2 -4.26 8.71 -25.50
N PRO A 3 -5.20 9.22 -24.68
CA PRO A 3 -5.70 10.58 -24.82
C PRO A 3 -4.55 11.60 -24.77
N GLU A 4 -4.63 12.66 -25.57
CA GLU A 4 -3.52 13.63 -25.72
C GLU A 4 -3.11 14.27 -24.38
N THR A 5 -4.08 14.63 -23.54
CA THR A 5 -3.82 15.22 -22.21
C THR A 5 -3.07 14.26 -21.29
N VAL A 6 -3.48 12.99 -21.26
CA VAL A 6 -2.85 11.93 -20.46
C VAL A 6 -1.45 11.62 -21.00
N ALA A 7 -1.28 11.57 -22.32
CA ALA A 7 0.02 11.35 -22.95
C ALA A 7 1.01 12.48 -22.64
N ARG A 8 0.53 13.74 -22.62
CA ARG A 8 1.34 14.90 -22.22
C ARG A 8 1.75 14.82 -20.76
N ALA A 9 0.81 14.54 -19.84
CA ALA A 9 1.10 14.39 -18.42
C ALA A 9 2.17 13.30 -18.17
N LEU A 10 2.06 12.16 -18.85
CA LEU A 10 3.06 11.09 -18.76
C LEU A 10 4.46 11.52 -19.26
N THR A 11 4.53 12.32 -20.32
CA THR A 11 5.80 12.91 -20.78
C THR A 11 6.36 13.87 -19.73
N ASP A 12 5.52 14.72 -19.15
CA ASP A 12 5.94 15.66 -18.10
C ASP A 12 6.49 14.92 -16.87
N TYR A 13 5.90 13.79 -16.48
CA TYR A 13 6.40 12.95 -15.38
C TYR A 13 7.76 12.32 -15.71
N ARG A 14 7.99 11.91 -16.96
CA ARG A 14 9.31 11.41 -17.41
C ARG A 14 10.36 12.51 -17.36
N ASP A 15 10.01 13.73 -17.78
CA ASP A 15 10.90 14.89 -17.72
C ASP A 15 11.21 15.30 -16.27
N LEU A 16 10.27 15.12 -15.34
CA LEU A 16 10.52 15.31 -13.91
C LEU A 16 11.47 14.27 -13.35
N ARG A 17 11.22 12.98 -13.63
CA ARG A 17 12.12 11.88 -13.22
C ARG A 17 13.54 12.10 -13.75
N ASP A 18 13.69 12.46 -15.01
CA ASP A 18 15.00 12.61 -15.64
C ASP A 18 15.79 13.79 -15.06
N ARG A 19 15.09 14.84 -14.59
CA ARG A 19 15.71 16.01 -13.94
C ARG A 19 15.95 15.83 -12.45
N HIS A 20 15.06 15.15 -11.74
CA HIS A 20 15.01 15.16 -10.27
C HIS A 20 15.17 13.78 -9.63
N GLY A 21 15.38 12.72 -10.42
CA GLY A 21 15.45 11.35 -9.92
C GLY A 21 14.07 10.84 -9.48
N VAL A 22 14.05 9.82 -8.62
CA VAL A 22 12.82 9.07 -8.29
C VAL A 22 11.77 9.88 -7.52
N CYS A 23 12.16 10.96 -6.84
CA CYS A 23 11.23 11.83 -6.10
C CYS A 23 10.54 12.88 -6.98
N TRP A 24 10.89 12.97 -8.27
CA TRP A 24 10.26 13.87 -9.26
C TRP A 24 10.27 15.37 -8.89
N GLY A 25 11.10 15.78 -7.92
CA GLY A 25 11.22 17.17 -7.47
C GLY A 25 10.25 17.55 -6.35
N GLU A 26 9.55 16.58 -5.75
CA GLU A 26 8.73 16.80 -4.55
C GLU A 26 9.55 17.31 -3.36
N GLU A 27 8.88 18.01 -2.45
CA GLU A 27 9.48 18.47 -1.20
C GLU A 27 9.99 17.27 -0.37
N PRO A 28 11.18 17.36 0.26
CA PRO A 28 11.82 16.24 0.94
C PRO A 28 11.20 15.97 2.33
N LEU A 29 9.89 15.72 2.38
CA LEU A 29 9.24 15.15 3.55
C LEU A 29 9.80 13.76 3.85
N SER A 30 9.64 13.29 5.08
CA SER A 30 10.26 12.04 5.55
C SER A 30 9.98 10.83 4.66
N TYR A 31 8.72 10.64 4.23
CA TYR A 31 8.32 9.56 3.32
C TYR A 31 8.83 9.75 1.88
N VAL A 32 9.06 10.99 1.42
CA VAL A 32 9.65 11.29 0.10
C VAL A 32 11.14 10.94 0.08
N VAL A 33 11.87 11.31 1.15
CA VAL A 33 13.29 10.95 1.30
C VAL A 33 13.47 9.44 1.43
N GLN A 34 12.59 8.79 2.20
CA GLN A 34 12.55 7.34 2.30
C GLN A 34 12.31 6.66 0.95
N ALA A 35 11.44 7.22 0.10
CA ALA A 35 11.16 6.66 -1.22
C ALA A 35 12.42 6.60 -2.11
N TRP A 36 13.34 7.56 -1.96
CA TRP A 36 14.65 7.47 -2.63
C TRP A 36 15.52 6.36 -2.06
N ALA A 37 15.57 6.19 -0.74
CA ALA A 37 16.46 5.23 -0.09
C ALA A 37 16.05 3.77 -0.36
N THR A 38 14.74 3.54 -0.32
CA THR A 38 14.15 2.20 -0.35
C THR A 38 14.21 1.53 -1.72
N VAL A 39 14.61 2.24 -2.78
CA VAL A 39 14.97 1.62 -4.07
C VAL A 39 16.23 0.76 -4.01
N PHE A 40 16.99 0.85 -2.91
CA PHE A 40 18.21 0.09 -2.68
C PHE A 40 18.11 -0.94 -1.55
N LEU A 41 17.04 -0.89 -0.75
CA LEU A 41 16.91 -1.67 0.47
C LEU A 41 15.71 -2.61 0.36
N ASP A 42 15.87 -3.84 0.85
CA ASP A 42 14.75 -4.76 1.01
C ASP A 42 14.33 -4.88 2.49
N ARG A 43 13.37 -5.76 2.80
CA ARG A 43 12.86 -5.95 4.16
C ARG A 43 13.90 -6.41 5.18
N SER A 44 15.05 -6.92 4.73
CA SER A 44 16.16 -7.30 5.60
C SER A 44 17.02 -6.11 6.04
N HIS A 45 16.87 -4.94 5.41
CA HIS A 45 17.61 -3.72 5.73
C HIS A 45 16.67 -2.60 6.18
N ASP A 46 16.61 -2.37 7.49
CA ASP A 46 15.69 -1.38 8.07
C ASP A 46 16.23 0.06 7.94
N TYR A 47 15.61 0.82 7.04
CA TYR A 47 15.89 2.25 6.86
C TYR A 47 15.48 3.08 8.09
N TRP A 48 14.30 2.85 8.65
CA TRP A 48 13.70 3.73 9.65
C TRP A 48 14.46 3.65 10.96
N ALA A 49 14.65 2.43 11.49
CA ALA A 49 15.40 2.22 12.71
C ALA A 49 16.85 2.73 12.58
N THR A 50 17.44 2.62 11.38
CA THR A 50 18.80 3.13 11.13
C THR A 50 18.85 4.65 11.12
N GLY A 51 17.92 5.32 10.44
CA GLY A 51 17.83 6.77 10.43
C GLY A 51 17.55 7.35 11.82
N MET A 52 16.60 6.78 12.56
CA MET A 52 16.27 7.20 13.93
C MET A 52 17.50 7.09 14.85
N ARG A 53 18.28 6.00 14.76
CA ARG A 53 19.53 5.86 15.53
C ARG A 53 20.54 6.97 15.19
N GLN A 54 20.74 7.25 13.90
CA GLN A 54 21.67 8.30 13.48
C GLN A 54 21.23 9.69 13.95
N LEU A 55 19.93 9.99 13.93
CA LEU A 55 19.39 11.26 14.44
C LEU A 55 19.53 11.34 15.96
N ALA A 56 19.22 10.28 16.69
CA ALA A 56 19.39 10.23 18.14
C ALA A 56 20.84 10.52 18.57
N GLU A 57 21.83 10.01 17.83
CA GLU A 57 23.25 10.31 18.06
C GLU A 57 23.61 11.78 17.79
N ARG A 58 22.98 12.41 16.79
CA ARG A 58 23.19 13.82 16.44
C ARG A 58 22.45 14.78 17.36
N LEU A 59 21.34 14.33 17.96
CA LEU A 59 20.40 15.13 18.76
C LEU A 59 20.26 14.53 20.17
N PRO A 60 21.33 14.53 20.99
CA PRO A 60 21.27 13.93 22.30
C PRO A 60 20.25 14.65 23.19
N GLY A 61 19.25 13.91 23.67
CA GLY A 61 18.19 14.41 24.54
C GLY A 61 16.89 14.81 23.82
N ALA A 62 16.82 14.72 22.50
CA ALA A 62 15.55 14.80 21.78
C ALA A 62 14.66 13.60 22.13
N SER A 63 13.35 13.83 22.20
CA SER A 63 12.35 12.77 22.36
C SER A 63 12.23 11.92 21.09
N GLU A 64 11.59 10.75 21.20
CA GLU A 64 11.35 9.89 20.04
C GLU A 64 10.51 10.58 18.96
N ASP A 65 9.48 11.32 19.36
CA ASP A 65 8.63 12.09 18.45
C ASP A 65 9.42 13.20 17.74
N GLU A 66 10.31 13.90 18.46
CA GLU A 66 11.18 14.95 17.87
C GLU A 66 12.20 14.37 16.87
N ILE A 67 12.62 13.12 17.07
CA ILE A 67 13.50 12.41 16.14
C ILE A 67 12.71 12.01 14.89
N ASP A 68 11.51 11.46 15.06
CA ASP A 68 10.65 11.01 13.98
C ASP A 68 10.27 12.17 13.04
N ASP A 69 9.89 13.32 13.59
CA ASP A 69 9.57 14.55 12.86
C ASP A 69 10.74 15.03 11.97
N ARG A 70 11.98 14.65 12.29
CA ARG A 70 13.20 15.08 11.60
C ARG A 70 13.79 14.02 10.68
N MET A 71 13.08 12.91 10.44
CA MET A 71 13.52 11.85 9.54
C MET A 71 13.76 12.32 8.09
N GLY A 72 13.14 13.42 7.66
CA GLY A 72 13.44 14.06 6.36
C GLY A 72 14.83 14.72 6.28
N GLU A 73 15.51 14.95 7.40
CA GLU A 73 16.81 15.64 7.47
C GLU A 73 18.03 14.69 7.44
N VAL A 74 17.80 13.37 7.35
CA VAL A 74 18.87 12.39 7.38
C VAL A 74 19.77 12.46 6.14
N ASP A 75 21.04 12.10 6.32
CA ASP A 75 21.91 11.83 5.18
C ASP A 75 21.53 10.46 4.61
N VAL A 76 20.70 10.49 3.57
CA VAL A 76 20.08 9.29 3.01
C VAL A 76 21.09 8.28 2.46
N ASP A 77 22.18 8.74 1.86
CA ASP A 77 23.28 7.88 1.37
C ASP A 77 23.91 7.11 2.53
N ARG A 78 24.11 7.80 3.66
CA ARG A 78 24.67 7.21 4.87
C ARG A 78 23.70 6.25 5.55
N VAL A 79 22.40 6.57 5.59
CA VAL A 79 21.39 5.65 6.14
C VAL A 79 21.35 4.36 5.33
N VAL A 80 21.34 4.43 4.00
CA VAL A 80 21.42 3.22 3.15
C VAL A 80 22.68 2.43 3.45
N ARG A 81 23.86 3.07 3.48
CA ARG A 81 25.13 2.39 3.78
C ARG A 81 25.15 1.70 5.14
N ASP A 82 24.64 2.36 6.17
CA ASP A 82 24.62 1.82 7.54
C ASP A 82 23.56 0.71 7.69
N ALA A 83 22.41 0.83 7.00
CA ALA A 83 21.37 -0.20 6.97
C ALA A 83 21.85 -1.49 6.28
N LEU A 84 22.68 -1.36 5.24
CA LEU A 84 23.32 -2.51 4.57
C LEU A 84 24.36 -3.21 5.43
N GLY A 85 24.87 -2.58 6.51
CA GLY A 85 25.81 -3.22 7.44
C GLY A 85 27.11 -3.73 6.79
N GLY A 86 27.53 -3.14 5.67
CA GLY A 86 28.70 -3.59 4.89
C GLY A 86 28.41 -4.64 3.82
N GLU A 87 27.15 -5.03 3.61
CA GLU A 87 26.76 -5.84 2.45
C GLU A 87 26.92 -5.02 1.14
N ALA A 88 27.24 -5.72 0.05
CA ALA A 88 27.17 -5.19 -1.31
C ALA A 88 26.10 -5.98 -2.09
N LEU A 89 25.10 -5.27 -2.60
CA LEU A 89 23.97 -5.86 -3.30
C LEU A 89 24.25 -5.96 -4.80
N THR A 90 23.51 -6.82 -5.51
CA THR A 90 23.56 -6.88 -6.98
C THR A 90 23.02 -5.58 -7.60
N SER A 91 22.04 -4.93 -6.96
CA SER A 91 21.45 -3.65 -7.37
C SER A 91 22.30 -2.43 -6.94
N LEU A 92 23.15 -2.60 -5.93
CA LEU A 92 24.00 -1.55 -5.37
C LEU A 92 25.37 -2.13 -4.94
N PRO A 93 26.28 -2.38 -5.90
CA PRO A 93 27.69 -2.67 -5.62
C PRO A 93 28.34 -1.54 -4.82
N ALA A 94 29.44 -1.83 -4.12
CA ALA A 94 30.11 -0.88 -3.25
C ALA A 94 31.59 -0.68 -3.63
N LEU A 95 31.99 0.57 -3.83
CA LEU A 95 33.39 0.97 -3.90
C LEU A 95 33.86 1.38 -2.50
N ARG A 96 34.67 0.54 -1.87
CA ARG A 96 35.22 0.79 -0.53
C ARG A 96 36.51 1.59 -0.64
N LEU A 97 36.50 2.79 -0.07
CA LEU A 97 37.63 3.71 0.00
C LEU A 97 38.26 3.58 1.40
N ARG A 98 39.27 2.72 1.52
CA ARG A 98 39.98 2.43 2.79
C ARG A 98 41.31 3.19 2.82
N PRO A 99 41.92 3.43 4.00
CA PRO A 99 43.26 4.01 4.06
C PRO A 99 44.26 3.17 3.24
N GLY A 100 44.82 3.77 2.18
CA GLY A 100 45.79 3.11 1.29
C GLY A 100 45.23 2.04 0.34
N ALA A 101 43.90 1.89 0.23
CA ALA A 101 43.29 0.91 -0.69
C ALA A 101 41.93 1.38 -1.24
N VAL A 102 41.66 1.00 -2.48
CA VAL A 102 40.35 1.14 -3.14
C VAL A 102 39.94 -0.24 -3.65
N THR A 103 38.78 -0.73 -3.25
CA THR A 103 38.29 -2.06 -3.64
C THR A 103 36.82 -2.02 -4.05
N LEU A 104 36.51 -2.58 -5.22
CA LEU A 104 35.14 -2.77 -5.68
C LEU A 104 34.61 -4.12 -5.17
N GLU A 105 33.54 -4.07 -4.38
CA GLU A 105 32.77 -5.24 -3.90
C GLU A 105 31.47 -5.30 -4.70
N ALA A 106 31.28 -6.35 -5.50
CA ALA A 106 30.13 -6.49 -6.37
C ALA A 106 29.71 -7.95 -6.54
N ARG A 107 28.40 -8.18 -6.70
CA ARG A 107 27.86 -9.43 -7.25
C ARG A 107 27.61 -9.19 -8.74
N ALA A 108 28.28 -9.97 -9.59
CA ALA A 108 28.21 -9.76 -11.03
C ALA A 108 26.77 -9.92 -11.55
N ARG A 109 26.24 -8.89 -12.20
CA ARG A 109 24.98 -8.95 -12.93
C ARG A 109 25.17 -9.70 -14.25
N VAL A 110 24.33 -10.69 -14.51
CA VAL A 110 24.37 -11.42 -15.77
C VAL A 110 23.80 -10.55 -16.89
N VAL A 111 24.52 -10.44 -18.00
CA VAL A 111 24.12 -9.68 -19.19
C VAL A 111 24.18 -10.55 -20.44
N LEU A 112 23.25 -10.30 -21.38
CA LEU A 112 23.15 -11.06 -22.64
C LEU A 112 23.87 -10.38 -23.82
N GLY A 113 24.27 -9.13 -23.65
CA GLY A 113 24.94 -8.30 -24.66
C GLY A 113 26.20 -7.62 -24.14
N ASP A 114 26.83 -6.83 -25.00
CA ASP A 114 28.10 -6.14 -24.72
C ASP A 114 27.93 -4.79 -24.03
N GLU A 115 26.71 -4.31 -23.81
CA GLU A 115 26.50 -3.02 -23.14
C GLU A 115 26.59 -3.18 -21.61
N PRO A 116 27.60 -2.59 -20.95
CA PRO A 116 27.56 -2.41 -19.50
C PRO A 116 26.43 -1.42 -19.22
N GLY A 117 25.26 -1.95 -18.86
CA GLY A 117 24.12 -1.13 -18.52
C GLY A 117 24.44 -0.18 -17.36
N ARG A 118 23.72 0.96 -17.29
CA ARG A 118 23.78 1.87 -16.14
C ARG A 118 23.53 1.08 -14.85
N THR A 119 24.38 1.28 -13.85
CA THR A 119 24.20 0.76 -12.50
C THR A 119 24.29 1.88 -11.47
N TRP A 120 23.83 1.62 -10.25
CA TRP A 120 24.15 2.43 -9.09
C TRP A 120 25.41 1.88 -8.41
N LEU A 121 26.18 2.75 -7.76
CA LEU A 121 27.39 2.42 -7.02
C LEU A 121 27.38 3.17 -5.69
N LEU A 122 27.55 2.44 -4.59
CA LEU A 122 27.78 3.01 -3.27
C LEU A 122 29.27 3.33 -3.11
N LEU A 123 29.61 4.61 -3.04
CA LEU A 123 30.93 5.08 -2.64
C LEU A 123 30.97 5.13 -1.11
N ASP A 124 31.74 4.25 -0.48
CA ASP A 124 31.80 4.12 0.98
C ASP A 124 33.21 4.37 1.49
N SER A 125 33.40 5.47 2.22
CA SER A 125 34.71 5.87 2.75
C SER A 125 34.83 5.50 4.21
N SER A 126 35.92 4.79 4.56
CA SER A 126 36.33 4.59 5.94
C SER A 126 37.50 5.50 6.34
N ARG A 127 37.85 6.49 5.50
CA ARG A 127 38.98 7.41 5.72
C ARG A 127 38.56 8.57 6.62
N ASP A 128 39.53 9.09 7.38
CA ASP A 128 39.35 10.24 8.28
C ASP A 128 39.44 11.61 7.57
N GLU A 129 39.76 11.60 6.28
CA GLU A 129 39.83 12.79 5.41
C GLU A 129 38.83 12.67 4.25
N PRO A 130 38.32 13.80 3.70
CA PRO A 130 37.47 13.77 2.53
C PRO A 130 38.16 13.10 1.33
N VAL A 131 37.38 12.41 0.49
CA VAL A 131 37.87 11.76 -0.73
C VAL A 131 37.07 12.23 -1.93
N THR A 132 37.75 12.59 -3.01
CA THR A 132 37.10 12.86 -4.30
C THR A 132 37.16 11.62 -5.20
N VAL A 133 36.00 11.20 -5.70
CA VAL A 133 35.88 10.15 -6.72
C VAL A 133 35.26 10.79 -7.97
N LEU A 134 35.86 10.52 -9.14
CA LEU A 134 35.27 10.92 -10.41
C LEU A 134 34.43 9.76 -10.94
N VAL A 135 33.18 10.04 -11.33
CA VAL A 135 32.29 9.06 -11.96
C VAL A 135 31.75 9.64 -13.24
N ASP A 136 32.03 8.98 -14.36
CA ASP A 136 31.65 9.43 -15.71
C ASP A 136 32.05 10.89 -16.06
N GLY A 137 33.06 11.43 -15.37
CA GLY A 137 33.57 12.80 -15.53
C GLY A 137 33.10 13.77 -14.44
N ASP A 138 32.09 13.41 -13.65
CA ASP A 138 31.57 14.23 -12.55
C ASP A 138 32.33 13.95 -11.25
N ALA A 139 32.69 15.01 -10.52
CA ALA A 139 33.42 14.90 -9.26
C ALA A 139 32.46 14.82 -8.07
N TYR A 140 32.61 13.76 -7.27
CA TYR A 140 31.87 13.56 -6.02
C TYR A 140 32.83 13.62 -4.85
N GLU A 141 32.57 14.52 -3.90
CA GLU A 141 33.30 14.60 -2.63
C GLU A 141 32.56 13.78 -1.56
N ILE A 142 33.24 12.76 -1.01
CA ILE A 142 32.76 11.95 0.09
C ILE A 142 33.39 12.49 1.36
N GLN A 143 32.56 12.90 2.32
CA GLN A 143 33.01 13.41 3.62
C GLN A 143 33.75 12.32 4.42
N PRO A 144 34.57 12.69 5.44
CA PRO A 144 35.22 11.72 6.31
C PRO A 144 34.24 10.71 6.87
N ARG A 145 34.57 9.42 6.75
CA ARG A 145 33.69 8.30 7.15
C ARG A 145 32.28 8.37 6.53
N GLY A 146 32.15 8.99 5.36
CA GLY A 146 30.90 9.27 4.66
C GLY A 146 30.57 8.25 3.58
N ALA A 147 29.39 8.41 2.99
CA ALA A 147 28.91 7.61 1.87
C ALA A 147 28.28 8.49 0.78
N LYS A 148 28.26 8.00 -0.46
CA LYS A 148 27.56 8.63 -1.58
C LYS A 148 27.07 7.57 -2.56
N ILE A 149 25.81 7.60 -2.97
CA ILE A 149 25.30 6.72 -4.03
C ILE A 149 25.25 7.51 -5.34
N VAL A 150 25.82 6.92 -6.39
CA VAL A 150 25.99 7.57 -7.69
C VAL A 150 25.65 6.61 -8.82
N GLY A 151 25.13 7.15 -9.93
CA GLY A 151 24.92 6.37 -11.15
C GLY A 151 26.22 6.24 -11.93
N VAL A 152 26.56 5.04 -12.37
CA VAL A 152 27.74 4.73 -13.18
C VAL A 152 27.30 4.16 -14.52
N ARG A 153 27.92 4.64 -15.60
CA ARG A 153 27.74 4.12 -16.96
C ARG A 153 29.03 3.59 -17.56
N ARG A 154 30.16 4.28 -17.40
CA ARG A 154 31.38 3.98 -18.16
C ARG A 154 32.63 3.89 -17.29
N GLU A 155 32.88 4.87 -16.43
CA GLU A 155 34.17 4.97 -15.73
C GLU A 155 34.05 5.50 -14.30
N VAL A 156 34.96 5.01 -13.45
CA VAL A 156 35.16 5.48 -12.08
C VAL A 156 36.65 5.64 -11.83
N VAL A 157 37.05 6.79 -11.27
CA VAL A 157 38.44 7.08 -10.90
C VAL A 157 38.49 7.46 -9.43
N ALA A 158 39.31 6.76 -8.66
CA ALA A 158 39.56 7.01 -7.25
C ALA A 158 41.07 7.06 -7.00
N ASP A 159 41.52 7.97 -6.14
CA ASP A 159 42.94 8.23 -5.88
C ASP A 159 43.78 8.51 -7.16
N GLY A 160 43.14 9.11 -8.17
CA GLY A 160 43.76 9.40 -9.47
C GLY A 160 43.97 8.16 -10.36
N ALA A 161 43.48 6.99 -9.97
CA ALA A 161 43.59 5.75 -10.73
C ALA A 161 42.20 5.23 -11.17
N PRO A 162 42.07 4.69 -12.40
CA PRO A 162 40.83 4.02 -12.82
C PRO A 162 40.52 2.80 -11.95
N VAL A 163 39.25 2.64 -11.58
CA VAL A 163 38.73 1.45 -10.90
C VAL A 163 38.35 0.39 -11.93
N ASP A 164 38.75 -0.86 -11.71
CA ASP A 164 38.32 -1.98 -12.55
C ASP A 164 36.85 -2.32 -12.31
N LEU A 165 36.01 -2.05 -13.32
CA LEU A 165 34.57 -2.31 -13.28
C LEU A 165 34.18 -3.68 -13.86
N ALA A 166 35.13 -4.49 -14.34
CA ALA A 166 34.85 -5.83 -14.86
C ALA A 166 34.05 -6.74 -13.90
N PRO A 167 34.21 -6.67 -12.56
CA PRO A 167 33.42 -7.48 -11.63
C PRO A 167 31.91 -7.17 -11.61
N LEU A 168 31.47 -6.02 -12.15
CA LEU A 168 30.07 -5.61 -12.10
C LEU A 168 29.17 -6.48 -12.97
N THR A 169 29.70 -7.07 -14.05
CA THR A 169 28.90 -7.81 -15.01
C THR A 169 29.57 -9.11 -15.43
N ARG A 170 28.74 -10.08 -15.81
CA ARG A 170 29.20 -11.33 -16.42
C ARG A 170 28.35 -11.61 -17.65
N ARG A 171 29.00 -11.88 -18.77
CA ARG A 171 28.31 -12.28 -20.00
C ARG A 171 27.80 -13.71 -19.90
N ALA A 172 26.59 -13.95 -20.40
CA ALA A 172 26.05 -15.27 -20.67
C ALA A 172 25.62 -15.37 -22.14
N GLU A 173 25.58 -16.59 -22.69
CA GLU A 173 24.95 -16.83 -23.98
C GLU A 173 23.44 -16.59 -23.86
N ALA A 174 22.86 -15.89 -24.84
CA ALA A 174 21.44 -15.56 -24.83
C ALA A 174 20.58 -16.75 -25.26
N ALA A 175 19.42 -16.87 -24.65
CA ALA A 175 18.30 -17.73 -25.03
C ALA A 175 16.99 -16.96 -24.83
N ALA A 176 15.86 -17.56 -25.18
CA ALA A 176 14.55 -17.00 -24.93
C ALA A 176 13.60 -18.04 -24.32
N VAL A 177 12.67 -17.58 -23.49
CA VAL A 177 11.50 -18.36 -23.08
C VAL A 177 10.23 -17.67 -23.54
N ARG A 178 9.32 -18.44 -24.13
CA ARG A 178 7.94 -17.99 -24.41
C ARG A 178 7.03 -18.51 -23.31
N LEU A 179 6.35 -17.61 -22.62
CA LEU A 179 5.51 -17.90 -21.45
C LEU A 179 4.04 -17.90 -21.86
N ARG A 180 3.33 -18.99 -21.56
CA ARG A 180 1.90 -19.11 -21.89
C ARG A 180 1.13 -19.84 -20.78
N ALA A 181 0.09 -19.18 -20.27
CA ALA A 181 -0.88 -19.74 -19.34
C ALA A 181 -2.27 -19.93 -19.98
N GLY A 182 -2.53 -19.25 -21.11
CA GLY A 182 -3.83 -19.24 -21.78
C GLY A 182 -4.75 -18.09 -21.33
N PHE A 183 -4.26 -17.24 -20.42
CA PHE A 183 -4.87 -16.00 -19.98
C PHE A 183 -3.80 -15.13 -19.30
N PRO A 184 -4.00 -13.80 -19.17
CA PRO A 184 -3.03 -12.93 -18.50
C PRO A 184 -2.72 -13.37 -17.07
N CYS A 185 -1.44 -13.46 -16.71
CA CYS A 185 -0.98 -13.83 -15.38
C CYS A 185 0.12 -12.89 -14.90
N ARG A 186 0.43 -12.94 -13.61
CA ARG A 186 1.71 -12.48 -13.07
C ARG A 186 2.76 -13.57 -13.27
N TRP A 187 3.86 -13.20 -13.90
CA TRP A 187 5.02 -14.07 -14.13
C TRP A 187 6.24 -13.56 -13.37
N SER A 188 7.09 -14.48 -12.94
CA SER A 188 8.44 -14.21 -12.44
C SER A 188 9.41 -15.13 -13.17
N VAL A 189 10.52 -14.57 -13.67
CA VAL A 189 11.61 -15.33 -14.30
C VAL A 189 12.91 -14.91 -13.61
N THR A 190 13.55 -15.84 -12.92
CA THR A 190 14.77 -15.56 -12.14
C THR A 190 15.87 -16.56 -12.42
N SER A 191 17.14 -16.13 -12.32
CA SER A 191 18.29 -17.05 -12.32
C SER A 191 18.68 -17.45 -10.90
N ALA A 192 19.59 -18.42 -10.75
CA ALA A 192 20.04 -18.98 -9.46
C ALA A 192 20.63 -17.95 -8.45
N GLY A 193 20.86 -16.69 -8.86
CA GLY A 193 21.28 -15.58 -7.99
C GLY A 193 20.18 -14.56 -7.66
N GLY A 194 18.92 -14.87 -7.98
CA GLY A 194 17.77 -13.99 -7.74
C GLY A 194 17.62 -12.85 -8.76
N GLN A 195 18.46 -12.80 -9.81
CA GLN A 195 18.33 -11.78 -10.85
C GLN A 195 17.07 -12.04 -11.69
N GLY A 196 16.19 -11.03 -11.75
CA GLY A 196 15.00 -11.01 -12.58
C GLY A 196 15.28 -10.81 -14.07
N TRP A 197 14.45 -11.43 -14.90
CA TRP A 197 14.41 -11.29 -16.35
C TRP A 197 13.02 -10.85 -16.78
N TYR A 198 12.95 -9.94 -17.74
CA TYR A 198 11.73 -9.22 -18.09
C TYR A 198 11.52 -9.21 -19.61
N PRO A 199 10.26 -9.20 -20.10
CA PRO A 199 9.97 -8.93 -21.50
C PRO A 199 10.54 -7.58 -21.94
N GLU A 200 10.78 -7.43 -23.24
CA GLU A 200 11.22 -6.15 -23.79
C GLU A 200 10.21 -5.04 -23.48
N GLY A 201 10.71 -3.91 -22.97
CA GLY A 201 9.88 -2.75 -22.61
C GLY A 201 9.14 -2.86 -21.28
N ALA A 202 9.18 -4.01 -20.58
CA ALA A 202 8.56 -4.14 -19.27
C ALA A 202 9.39 -3.39 -18.20
N PRO A 203 8.74 -2.67 -17.26
CA PRO A 203 9.43 -2.11 -16.10
C PRO A 203 10.05 -3.25 -15.27
N PRO A 204 11.25 -3.07 -14.69
CA PRO A 204 11.92 -4.08 -13.88
C PRO A 204 11.30 -4.14 -12.48
N LYS A 205 10.02 -4.49 -12.41
CA LYS A 205 9.22 -4.53 -11.19
C LYS A 205 9.72 -5.62 -10.24
N VAL A 206 9.71 -5.31 -8.96
CA VAL A 206 10.02 -6.19 -7.86
C VAL A 206 8.93 -6.06 -6.80
N ASP A 207 8.39 -7.19 -6.36
CA ASP A 207 7.28 -7.23 -5.41
C ASP A 207 7.74 -7.10 -3.95
N GLY A 208 6.80 -7.07 -3.00
CA GLY A 208 7.10 -6.95 -1.56
C GLY A 208 7.86 -8.13 -0.95
N HIS A 209 8.04 -9.23 -1.69
CA HIS A 209 8.89 -10.36 -1.31
C HIS A 209 10.26 -10.31 -1.99
N GLY A 210 10.57 -9.27 -2.76
CA GLY A 210 11.82 -9.15 -3.50
C GLY A 210 11.82 -9.94 -4.81
N ARG A 211 10.67 -10.42 -5.29
CA ARG A 211 10.58 -11.20 -6.53
C ARG A 211 10.36 -10.29 -7.73
N ALA A 212 11.15 -10.49 -8.77
CA ALA A 212 10.91 -9.87 -10.06
C ALA A 212 9.54 -10.29 -10.60
N TYR A 213 8.77 -9.36 -11.19
CA TYR A 213 7.50 -9.73 -11.81
C TYR A 213 7.15 -8.87 -13.02
N PHE A 214 6.22 -9.38 -13.83
CA PHE A 214 5.54 -8.67 -14.91
C PHE A 214 4.22 -9.37 -15.22
N HIS A 215 3.33 -8.73 -16.00
CA HIS A 215 2.01 -9.27 -16.30
C HIS A 215 1.78 -9.50 -17.80
N GLY A 216 1.02 -10.55 -18.13
CA GLY A 216 0.54 -10.82 -19.49
C GLY A 216 0.45 -12.31 -19.81
N ASP A 217 0.27 -12.63 -21.09
CA ASP A 217 0.23 -13.99 -21.64
C ASP A 217 0.86 -14.00 -23.03
N ASP A 218 1.37 -15.15 -23.47
CA ASP A 218 2.11 -15.33 -24.72
C ASP A 218 3.27 -14.33 -24.88
N LEU A 219 4.06 -14.18 -23.81
CA LEU A 219 5.17 -13.22 -23.72
C LEU A 219 6.50 -13.91 -24.02
N VAL A 220 7.43 -13.21 -24.67
CA VAL A 220 8.81 -13.68 -24.86
C VAL A 220 9.76 -12.92 -23.93
N VAL A 221 10.59 -13.66 -23.21
CA VAL A 221 11.59 -13.12 -22.28
C VAL A 221 12.97 -13.58 -22.72
N ALA A 222 13.86 -12.63 -22.95
CA ALA A 222 15.28 -12.92 -23.18
C ALA A 222 15.93 -13.31 -21.84
N VAL A 223 16.62 -14.46 -21.82
CA VAL A 223 17.19 -15.08 -20.63
C VAL A 223 18.59 -15.62 -20.93
N PRO A 224 19.41 -15.93 -19.93
CA PRO A 224 20.68 -16.62 -20.14
C PRO A 224 20.41 -18.10 -20.45
N ALA A 225 21.29 -18.70 -21.25
CA ALA A 225 21.34 -20.15 -21.46
C ALA A 225 21.91 -20.88 -20.21
N GLU A 226 21.29 -20.63 -19.07
CA GLU A 226 21.67 -21.06 -17.73
C GLU A 226 20.42 -21.50 -16.95
N PRO A 227 20.55 -22.15 -15.78
CA PRO A 227 19.41 -22.48 -14.95
C PRO A 227 18.59 -21.24 -14.57
N ILE A 228 17.30 -21.30 -14.87
CA ILE A 228 16.29 -20.31 -14.50
C ILE A 228 15.09 -21.00 -13.84
N THR A 229 14.38 -20.23 -13.03
CA THR A 229 13.09 -20.58 -12.46
C THR A 229 12.02 -19.66 -13.06
N VAL A 230 10.92 -20.25 -13.53
CA VAL A 230 9.74 -19.56 -14.02
C VAL A 230 8.58 -19.86 -13.07
N THR A 231 8.01 -18.81 -12.48
CA THR A 231 6.85 -18.90 -11.58
C THR A 231 5.69 -18.13 -12.19
N VAL A 232 4.47 -18.66 -12.05
CA VAL A 232 3.22 -18.02 -12.52
C VAL A 232 2.17 -18.04 -11.42
N THR A 233 1.39 -16.97 -11.35
CA THR A 233 0.19 -16.86 -10.50
C THR A 233 -0.78 -15.82 -11.07
N ARG A 234 -1.97 -15.71 -10.49
CA ARG A 234 -3.02 -14.78 -10.95
C ARG A 234 -3.85 -14.30 -9.75
N GLY A 235 -3.32 -13.35 -8.98
CA GLY A 235 -3.98 -12.86 -7.77
C GLY A 235 -4.17 -13.92 -6.68
N MET A 236 -5.00 -13.61 -5.68
CA MET A 236 -5.22 -14.47 -4.52
C MET A 236 -6.20 -15.64 -4.76
N GLU A 237 -6.98 -15.61 -5.83
CA GLU A 237 -7.90 -16.73 -6.19
C GLU A 237 -7.17 -17.93 -6.77
N TYR A 238 -5.87 -17.81 -7.04
CA TYR A 238 -5.05 -18.83 -7.67
C TYR A 238 -3.83 -19.20 -6.81
N ALA A 239 -3.37 -20.43 -6.94
CA ALA A 239 -2.10 -20.89 -6.40
C ALA A 239 -0.93 -20.39 -7.26
N GLU A 240 0.29 -20.53 -6.74
CA GLU A 240 1.50 -20.35 -7.54
C GLU A 240 1.86 -21.68 -8.22
N SER A 241 2.39 -21.63 -9.44
CA SER A 241 2.95 -22.77 -10.15
C SER A 241 4.35 -22.43 -10.64
N GLU A 242 5.26 -23.40 -10.61
CA GLU A 242 6.68 -23.16 -10.87
C GLU A 242 7.30 -24.27 -11.73
N VAL A 243 8.26 -23.89 -12.58
CA VAL A 243 9.13 -24.81 -13.30
C VAL A 243 10.57 -24.27 -13.34
N ALA A 244 11.54 -25.14 -13.08
CA ALA A 244 12.96 -24.86 -13.30
C ALA A 244 13.43 -25.50 -14.62
N LEU A 245 14.18 -24.76 -15.42
CA LEU A 245 14.73 -25.24 -16.69
C LEU A 245 16.07 -24.59 -17.04
N THR A 246 16.74 -25.13 -18.05
CA THR A 246 17.94 -24.52 -18.66
C THR A 246 17.69 -24.38 -20.16
N PRO A 247 17.36 -23.17 -20.65
CA PRO A 247 17.15 -22.92 -22.08
C PRO A 247 18.43 -23.15 -22.88
N ALA A 248 18.28 -23.63 -24.13
CA ALA A 248 19.42 -23.82 -25.02
C ALA A 248 19.87 -22.47 -25.62
N ALA A 249 21.18 -22.26 -25.70
CA ALA A 249 21.76 -21.06 -26.30
C ALA A 249 21.23 -20.83 -27.73
N GLY A 250 20.80 -19.60 -28.01
CA GLY A 250 20.21 -19.17 -29.28
C GLY A 250 18.81 -19.74 -29.57
N GLY A 251 18.24 -20.57 -28.68
CA GLY A 251 16.93 -21.17 -28.82
C GLY A 251 15.82 -20.40 -28.10
N GLU A 252 14.58 -20.62 -28.53
CA GLU A 252 13.37 -20.24 -27.80
C GLU A 252 12.73 -21.51 -27.22
N THR A 253 12.53 -21.54 -25.90
CA THR A 253 11.83 -22.61 -25.19
C THR A 253 10.42 -22.17 -24.84
N LEU A 254 9.40 -22.91 -25.26
CA LEU A 254 8.03 -22.68 -24.80
C LEU A 254 7.83 -23.24 -23.38
N VAL A 255 7.30 -22.41 -22.50
CA VAL A 255 6.87 -22.77 -21.15
C VAL A 255 5.35 -22.58 -21.07
N GLU A 256 4.62 -23.71 -21.14
CA GLU A 256 3.18 -23.74 -20.89
C GLU A 256 2.93 -24.08 -19.42
N LEU A 257 2.46 -23.09 -18.66
CA LEU A 257 2.27 -23.21 -17.23
C LEU A 257 1.05 -22.37 -16.80
N THR A 258 0.04 -23.02 -16.24
CA THR A 258 -1.23 -22.40 -15.83
C THR A 258 -1.40 -22.60 -14.31
N PRO A 259 -1.60 -21.53 -13.52
CA PRO A 259 -1.81 -21.67 -12.09
C PRO A 259 -3.16 -22.31 -11.76
N GLU A 260 -3.23 -23.11 -10.70
CA GLU A 260 -4.47 -23.72 -10.19
C GLU A 260 -5.38 -22.64 -9.57
N ARG A 261 -6.68 -22.65 -9.90
CA ARG A 261 -7.68 -21.81 -9.24
C ARG A 261 -8.12 -22.46 -7.92
N LEU A 262 -7.98 -21.74 -6.81
CA LEU A 262 -8.33 -22.20 -5.46
C LEU A 262 -9.79 -21.93 -5.10
N TYR A 263 -10.33 -20.80 -5.56
CA TYR A 263 -11.74 -20.43 -5.41
C TYR A 263 -12.18 -19.57 -6.60
N ASP A 264 -13.49 -19.46 -6.81
CA ASP A 264 -14.08 -18.65 -7.88
C ASP A 264 -15.07 -17.66 -7.26
N ALA A 265 -14.58 -16.50 -6.83
CA ALA A 265 -15.41 -15.55 -6.09
C ALA A 265 -16.56 -15.02 -6.96
N ALA A 266 -16.25 -14.66 -8.21
CA ALA A 266 -17.21 -14.08 -9.14
C ALA A 266 -18.33 -15.06 -9.50
N ALA A 267 -18.05 -16.37 -9.59
CA ALA A 267 -19.09 -17.38 -9.77
C ALA A 267 -20.13 -17.42 -8.62
N HIS A 268 -19.78 -16.88 -7.46
CA HIS A 268 -20.64 -16.76 -6.28
C HIS A 268 -21.12 -15.32 -6.03
N GLY A 269 -20.97 -14.42 -7.00
CA GLY A 269 -21.41 -13.02 -6.91
C GLY A 269 -20.49 -12.14 -6.06
N TRP A 270 -19.31 -12.62 -5.69
CA TRP A 270 -18.32 -11.85 -4.95
C TRP A 270 -17.27 -11.28 -5.90
N TYR A 271 -17.06 -9.98 -5.87
CA TYR A 271 -16.07 -9.30 -6.71
C TYR A 271 -15.02 -8.64 -5.83
N GLY A 272 -13.76 -8.94 -6.10
CA GLY A 272 -12.60 -8.43 -5.36
C GLY A 272 -12.09 -7.11 -5.94
N GLY A 273 -11.97 -6.09 -5.09
CA GLY A 273 -11.54 -4.74 -5.46
C GLY A 273 -10.37 -4.22 -4.64
N ASP A 274 -9.49 -3.48 -5.28
CA ASP A 274 -8.45 -2.68 -4.64
C ASP A 274 -8.87 -1.22 -4.69
N MET A 275 -9.13 -0.63 -3.53
CA MET A 275 -9.76 0.68 -3.43
C MET A 275 -8.78 1.85 -3.50
N HIS A 276 -7.47 1.57 -3.43
CA HIS A 276 -6.43 2.61 -3.38
C HIS A 276 -5.20 2.17 -4.18
N VAL A 277 -5.13 2.57 -5.45
CA VAL A 277 -3.98 2.31 -6.33
C VAL A 277 -3.56 3.60 -7.04
N HIS A 278 -2.29 3.95 -6.96
CA HIS A 278 -1.74 5.04 -7.75
C HIS A 278 -1.20 4.53 -9.08
N LEU A 279 -1.54 5.19 -10.17
CA LEU A 279 -0.86 4.96 -11.45
C LEU A 279 0.51 5.67 -11.41
N ASN A 280 0.51 6.97 -11.13
CA ASN A 280 1.70 7.80 -10.97
C ASN A 280 1.61 8.59 -9.66
N TRP A 281 2.74 8.68 -8.96
CA TRP A 281 2.88 9.51 -7.77
C TRP A 281 4.31 10.05 -7.69
N MET A 282 5.26 9.13 -7.51
CA MET A 282 6.69 9.29 -7.76
C MET A 282 7.29 7.91 -8.09
N GLY A 283 8.56 7.81 -8.44
CA GLY A 283 9.23 6.52 -8.67
C GLY A 283 10.15 6.45 -9.88
N GLU A 284 10.69 5.24 -10.12
CA GLU A 284 11.72 4.99 -11.13
C GLU A 284 11.16 5.05 -12.56
N GLN A 285 9.88 4.72 -12.77
CA GLN A 285 9.29 4.66 -14.10
C GLN A 285 7.85 5.17 -14.10
N PRO A 286 7.58 6.41 -14.58
CA PRO A 286 6.22 6.86 -14.83
C PRO A 286 5.41 5.83 -15.62
N ALA A 287 4.26 5.45 -15.08
CA ALA A 287 3.43 4.37 -15.56
C ALA A 287 2.38 4.89 -16.55
N ALA A 288 2.29 4.21 -17.69
CA ALA A 288 1.20 4.40 -18.64
C ALA A 288 -0.02 3.55 -18.22
N PRO A 289 -1.26 3.95 -18.57
CA PRO A 289 -2.46 3.18 -18.27
C PRO A 289 -2.43 1.71 -18.72
N GLU A 290 -1.68 1.39 -19.77
CA GLU A 290 -1.48 0.02 -20.23
C GLU A 290 -0.84 -0.90 -19.16
N LEU A 291 0.01 -0.34 -18.27
CA LEU A 291 0.58 -1.10 -17.16
C LEU A 291 -0.48 -1.47 -16.11
N ALA A 292 -1.41 -0.54 -15.81
CA ALA A 292 -2.54 -0.81 -14.93
C ALA A 292 -3.47 -1.86 -15.52
N ALA A 293 -3.74 -1.78 -16.84
CA ALA A 293 -4.52 -2.78 -17.55
C ALA A 293 -3.88 -4.17 -17.45
N ALA A 294 -2.58 -4.28 -17.73
CA ALA A 294 -1.86 -5.55 -17.64
C ALA A 294 -1.88 -6.11 -16.21
N ALA A 295 -1.66 -5.27 -15.20
CA ALA A 295 -1.70 -5.67 -13.80
C ALA A 295 -3.09 -6.16 -13.37
N GLN A 296 -4.15 -5.40 -13.68
CA GLN A 296 -5.52 -5.78 -13.31
C GLN A 296 -5.91 -7.15 -13.90
N HIS A 297 -5.70 -7.33 -15.21
CA HIS A 297 -6.04 -8.57 -15.89
C HIS A 297 -5.14 -9.74 -15.45
N GLY A 298 -3.87 -9.46 -15.14
CA GLY A 298 -2.89 -10.44 -14.66
C GLY A 298 -3.09 -10.88 -13.21
N GLU A 299 -3.78 -10.08 -12.39
CA GLU A 299 -4.09 -10.37 -10.98
C GLU A 299 -5.54 -10.83 -10.74
N ASP A 300 -6.32 -11.01 -11.82
CA ASP A 300 -7.79 -11.23 -11.78
C ASP A 300 -8.47 -10.24 -10.83
N LEU A 301 -8.06 -8.97 -10.88
CA LEU A 301 -8.58 -7.94 -10.01
C LEU A 301 -9.90 -7.42 -10.59
N HIS A 302 -11.01 -7.88 -10.01
CA HIS A 302 -12.35 -7.56 -10.50
C HIS A 302 -12.66 -6.07 -10.47
N VAL A 303 -12.21 -5.34 -9.46
CA VAL A 303 -12.36 -3.87 -9.40
C VAL A 303 -11.01 -3.21 -9.14
N LEU A 304 -10.57 -2.34 -10.05
CA LEU A 304 -9.40 -1.49 -9.85
C LEU A 304 -9.87 -0.04 -9.66
N ASN A 305 -9.61 0.52 -8.48
CA ASN A 305 -9.76 1.96 -8.25
C ASN A 305 -8.39 2.65 -8.32
N LEU A 306 -8.11 3.29 -9.46
CA LEU A 306 -6.99 4.22 -9.54
C LEU A 306 -7.35 5.51 -8.80
N VAL A 307 -6.39 6.15 -8.15
CA VAL A 307 -6.61 7.43 -7.47
C VAL A 307 -5.64 8.51 -7.96
N ALA A 308 -6.19 9.68 -8.28
CA ALA A 308 -5.40 10.90 -8.46
C ALA A 308 -5.15 11.55 -7.09
N GLY A 309 -3.92 11.95 -6.81
CA GLY A 309 -3.52 12.47 -5.50
C GLY A 309 -2.21 13.26 -5.54
N ASN A 310 -1.97 14.09 -4.52
CA ASN A 310 -0.71 14.80 -4.35
C ASN A 310 0.29 14.00 -3.51
N VAL A 311 1.59 14.27 -3.64
CA VAL A 311 2.64 13.65 -2.81
C VAL A 311 2.95 14.55 -1.61
N ALA A 312 3.78 15.57 -1.79
CA ALA A 312 4.20 16.49 -0.73
C ALA A 312 3.89 17.95 -1.07
N SER A 313 3.83 18.25 -2.37
CA SER A 313 3.50 19.58 -2.90
C SER A 313 2.03 19.71 -3.29
N ALA A 314 1.66 20.88 -3.81
CA ALA A 314 0.32 21.13 -4.34
C ALA A 314 0.00 20.39 -5.66
N ARG A 315 0.98 19.74 -6.30
CA ARG A 315 0.80 19.02 -7.57
C ARG A 315 -0.02 17.74 -7.34
N VAL A 316 -1.06 17.57 -8.15
CA VAL A 316 -1.90 16.36 -8.18
C VAL A 316 -1.50 15.50 -9.38
N TYR A 317 -1.05 14.28 -9.13
CA TYR A 317 -0.71 13.31 -10.16
C TYR A 317 -1.95 12.61 -10.70
N ASP A 318 -1.93 12.26 -11.99
CA ASP A 318 -3.02 11.64 -12.74
C ASP A 318 -4.34 12.42 -12.77
N ARG A 319 -4.33 13.71 -12.43
CA ARG A 319 -5.49 14.59 -12.56
C ARG A 319 -6.04 14.61 -13.99
N GLU A 320 -5.16 14.66 -14.99
CA GLU A 320 -5.56 14.64 -16.41
C GLU A 320 -6.25 13.33 -16.81
N ALA A 321 -5.85 12.21 -16.19
CA ALA A 321 -6.51 10.92 -16.38
C ALA A 321 -7.90 10.93 -15.72
N LEU A 322 -7.99 11.42 -14.48
CA LEU A 322 -9.27 11.59 -13.78
C LEU A 322 -10.23 12.46 -14.60
N GLU A 323 -9.81 13.64 -15.03
CA GLU A 323 -10.63 14.56 -15.82
C GLU A 323 -11.12 13.93 -17.13
N HIS A 324 -10.28 13.12 -17.79
CA HIS A 324 -10.65 12.49 -19.04
C HIS A 324 -11.65 11.33 -18.88
N TRP A 325 -11.49 10.51 -17.85
CA TRP A 325 -12.30 9.30 -17.61
C TRP A 325 -13.34 9.45 -16.50
N LEU A 326 -13.57 10.68 -16.02
CA LEU A 326 -14.53 10.96 -14.96
C LEU A 326 -15.90 10.33 -15.23
N GLY A 327 -16.41 9.60 -14.23
CA GLY A 327 -17.71 8.94 -14.32
C GLY A 327 -17.78 7.81 -15.34
N ARG A 328 -16.67 7.37 -15.95
CA ARG A 328 -16.64 6.32 -16.99
C ARG A 328 -15.71 5.17 -16.61
N ASP A 329 -16.04 3.99 -17.12
CA ASP A 329 -15.14 2.84 -17.08
C ASP A 329 -13.87 3.13 -17.89
N LEU A 330 -12.71 2.74 -17.37
CA LEU A 330 -11.45 2.83 -18.09
C LEU A 330 -11.44 1.83 -19.26
N PRO A 331 -10.69 2.10 -20.34
CA PRO A 331 -10.85 1.42 -21.64
C PRO A 331 -10.60 -0.10 -21.67
N TRP A 332 -9.97 -0.65 -20.64
CA TRP A 332 -9.70 -2.09 -20.51
C TRP A 332 -10.70 -2.82 -19.61
N SER A 333 -11.75 -2.14 -19.14
CA SER A 333 -12.84 -2.78 -18.40
C SER A 333 -13.63 -3.72 -19.33
N ASP A 334 -14.14 -4.81 -18.76
CA ASP A 334 -14.96 -5.81 -19.42
C ASP A 334 -16.09 -6.31 -18.49
N GLY A 335 -16.79 -7.39 -18.87
CA GLY A 335 -17.90 -7.94 -18.08
C GLY A 335 -17.51 -8.57 -16.73
N ARG A 336 -16.22 -8.73 -16.44
CA ARG A 336 -15.70 -9.28 -15.16
C ARG A 336 -14.74 -8.33 -14.45
N HIS A 337 -14.12 -7.40 -15.18
CA HIS A 337 -13.13 -6.47 -14.64
C HIS A 337 -13.62 -5.03 -14.86
N LEU A 338 -13.79 -4.31 -13.77
CA LEU A 338 -14.18 -2.92 -13.73
C LEU A 338 -12.96 -2.09 -13.33
N ALA A 339 -12.66 -1.04 -14.09
CA ALA A 339 -11.57 -0.13 -13.77
C ALA A 339 -12.11 1.30 -13.74
N ARG A 340 -11.88 2.01 -12.63
CA ARG A 340 -12.29 3.40 -12.43
C ARG A 340 -11.12 4.23 -11.94
N ILE A 341 -11.24 5.54 -12.11
CA ILE A 341 -10.33 6.51 -11.51
C ILE A 341 -11.12 7.45 -10.61
N GLY A 342 -10.68 7.55 -9.37
CA GLY A 342 -11.19 8.44 -8.34
C GLY A 342 -10.11 9.36 -7.82
N VAL A 343 -10.24 9.76 -6.56
CA VAL A 343 -9.36 10.73 -5.90
C VAL A 343 -8.93 10.20 -4.55
N GLU A 344 -7.67 10.46 -4.22
CA GLU A 344 -7.20 10.46 -2.84
C GLU A 344 -7.14 11.93 -2.40
N TYR A 345 -8.11 12.35 -1.58
CA TYR A 345 -8.10 13.67 -0.97
C TYR A 345 -7.24 13.62 0.29
N ARG A 346 -6.29 14.55 0.44
CA ARG A 346 -5.30 14.46 1.53
C ARG A 346 -5.23 15.71 2.39
N ASN A 347 -5.05 15.51 3.69
CA ASN A 347 -4.54 16.54 4.60
C ASN A 347 -3.40 15.96 5.44
N ASP A 348 -2.29 16.70 5.52
CA ASP A 348 -1.06 16.22 6.16
C ASP A 348 -1.19 16.00 7.68
N LEU A 349 -2.10 16.75 8.33
CA LEU A 349 -2.37 16.65 9.76
C LEU A 349 -3.59 15.79 10.09
N VAL A 350 -4.73 15.97 9.43
CA VAL A 350 -5.99 15.31 9.85
C VAL A 350 -6.34 14.04 9.07
N GLY A 351 -5.56 13.71 8.04
CA GLY A 351 -5.62 12.45 7.31
C GLY A 351 -6.22 12.57 5.91
N HIS A 352 -6.38 11.43 5.24
CA HIS A 352 -6.82 11.38 3.84
C HIS A 352 -7.88 10.31 3.57
N VAL A 353 -8.69 10.57 2.55
CA VAL A 353 -9.79 9.68 2.12
C VAL A 353 -9.65 9.31 0.65
N GLY A 354 -9.92 8.05 0.34
CA GLY A 354 -10.09 7.56 -1.02
C GLY A 354 -11.55 7.65 -1.46
N ALA A 355 -11.77 7.96 -2.73
CA ALA A 355 -13.09 8.04 -3.34
C ALA A 355 -13.23 7.05 -4.51
N PHE A 356 -14.32 6.28 -4.52
CA PHE A 356 -14.71 5.40 -5.62
C PHE A 356 -16.07 5.79 -6.20
N GLY A 357 -16.25 5.64 -7.52
CA GLY A 357 -17.55 5.87 -8.17
C GLY A 357 -17.89 7.35 -8.44
N LEU A 358 -16.88 8.23 -8.40
CA LEU A 358 -17.03 9.67 -8.55
C LEU A 358 -17.64 10.07 -9.92
N ARG A 359 -18.60 10.99 -9.91
CA ARG A 359 -19.29 11.50 -11.11
C ARG A 359 -18.96 12.97 -11.47
N GLY A 360 -18.27 13.68 -10.59
CA GLY A 360 -17.87 15.09 -10.74
C GLY A 360 -16.38 15.28 -10.48
N LEU A 361 -15.78 16.35 -11.01
CA LEU A 361 -14.40 16.70 -10.66
C LEU A 361 -14.43 17.52 -9.36
N PRO A 362 -13.66 17.16 -8.33
CA PRO A 362 -13.64 17.94 -7.11
C PRO A 362 -12.85 19.22 -7.31
N GLU A 363 -13.26 20.27 -6.62
CA GLU A 363 -12.55 21.54 -6.50
C GLU A 363 -11.28 21.38 -5.67
N ARG A 364 -11.28 20.44 -4.71
CA ARG A 364 -10.21 20.22 -3.74
C ARG A 364 -9.64 18.81 -3.85
N PHE A 365 -8.32 18.73 -3.84
CA PHE A 365 -7.58 17.47 -3.83
C PHE A 365 -6.75 17.32 -2.55
N HIS A 366 -6.43 18.43 -1.88
CA HIS A 366 -5.67 18.41 -0.64
C HIS A 366 -5.80 19.73 0.11
N THR A 367 -5.37 19.71 1.38
CA THR A 367 -5.16 20.87 2.26
C THR A 367 -3.95 20.61 3.19
N GLY A 368 -3.40 21.62 3.86
CA GLY A 368 -2.37 21.42 4.88
C GLY A 368 -0.96 21.02 4.36
N PHE A 369 -0.72 21.04 3.05
CA PHE A 369 0.59 20.77 2.45
C PHE A 369 1.39 22.06 2.16
N SER A 370 2.71 21.94 1.98
CA SER A 370 3.61 23.08 1.68
C SER A 370 3.49 24.26 2.66
N GLY A 371 3.15 23.98 3.93
CA GLY A 371 2.95 25.01 4.97
C GLY A 371 1.66 25.83 4.83
N GLU A 372 0.75 25.42 3.95
CA GLU A 372 -0.58 26.00 3.86
C GLU A 372 -1.45 25.62 5.06
N ALA A 373 -2.59 26.30 5.21
CA ALA A 373 -3.49 26.04 6.32
C ALA A 373 -4.07 24.61 6.23
N ASP A 374 -4.21 23.96 7.38
CA ASP A 374 -4.95 22.70 7.53
C ASP A 374 -6.46 22.97 7.47
N TRP A 375 -6.93 23.70 6.45
CA TRP A 375 -8.31 24.15 6.32
C TRP A 375 -8.77 24.13 4.85
N PRO A 376 -10.03 23.77 4.57
CA PRO A 376 -11.07 23.34 5.54
C PRO A 376 -10.84 21.96 6.18
N PRO A 377 -11.61 21.62 7.24
CA PRO A 377 -11.68 20.23 7.76
C PRO A 377 -12.01 19.23 6.65
N ASN A 378 -11.59 17.97 6.82
CA ASN A 378 -11.84 16.91 5.83
C ASN A 378 -13.33 16.78 5.51
N ALA A 379 -14.20 17.07 6.47
CA ALA A 379 -15.65 17.10 6.30
C ALA A 379 -16.14 17.88 5.07
N VAL A 380 -15.50 19.01 4.72
CA VAL A 380 -15.91 19.79 3.53
C VAL A 380 -15.62 19.04 2.24
N ALA A 381 -14.46 18.39 2.14
CA ALA A 381 -14.13 17.55 0.99
C ALA A 381 -14.99 16.28 0.96
N CYS A 382 -15.26 15.66 2.12
CA CYS A 382 -16.15 14.51 2.20
C CYS A 382 -17.57 14.83 1.73
N GLU A 383 -18.16 15.95 2.20
CA GLU A 383 -19.47 16.42 1.75
C GLU A 383 -19.49 16.65 0.23
N GLU A 384 -18.46 17.33 -0.31
CA GLU A 384 -18.31 17.58 -1.75
C GLU A 384 -18.26 16.26 -2.57
N LEU A 385 -17.45 15.30 -2.14
CA LEU A 385 -17.31 14.02 -2.85
C LEU A 385 -18.57 13.15 -2.72
N HIS A 386 -19.27 13.20 -1.59
CA HIS A 386 -20.56 12.53 -1.39
C HIS A 386 -21.64 13.10 -2.31
N GLU A 387 -21.71 14.42 -2.50
CA GLU A 387 -22.62 15.04 -3.46
C GLU A 387 -22.38 14.55 -4.90
N MET A 388 -21.13 14.17 -5.21
CA MET A 388 -20.72 13.57 -6.48
C MET A 388 -20.98 12.06 -6.56
N GLY A 389 -21.57 11.46 -5.52
CA GLY A 389 -21.98 10.05 -5.47
C GLY A 389 -20.85 9.08 -5.14
N ALA A 390 -19.73 9.56 -4.58
CA ALA A 390 -18.61 8.71 -4.22
C ALA A 390 -18.92 7.83 -2.99
N VAL A 391 -18.35 6.64 -2.97
CA VAL A 391 -18.12 5.87 -1.73
C VAL A 391 -16.79 6.35 -1.15
N LEU A 392 -16.80 6.74 0.14
CA LEU A 392 -15.66 7.36 0.81
C LEU A 392 -15.15 6.53 1.97
N GLY A 393 -13.83 6.44 2.11
CA GLY A 393 -13.20 5.82 3.26
C GLY A 393 -11.77 6.31 3.49
N TYR A 394 -11.31 6.22 4.73
CA TYR A 394 -9.92 6.53 5.08
C TYR A 394 -9.01 5.39 4.61
N GLY A 395 -7.98 5.74 3.82
CA GLY A 395 -6.93 4.83 3.36
C GLY A 395 -5.81 4.70 4.39
N HIS A 396 -5.26 3.49 4.55
CA HIS A 396 -4.15 3.15 5.46
C HIS A 396 -4.04 4.05 6.73
N PRO A 397 -5.04 4.00 7.61
CA PRO A 397 -5.35 5.06 8.59
C PRO A 397 -4.27 5.32 9.65
N PHE A 398 -3.45 4.32 9.97
CA PHE A 398 -2.49 4.36 11.06
C PHE A 398 -1.17 3.70 10.68
N HIS A 399 -0.07 4.32 11.13
CA HIS A 399 1.30 3.87 10.87
C HIS A 399 2.00 3.24 12.08
N LEU A 400 1.25 3.04 13.16
CA LEU A 400 1.76 2.57 14.45
C LEU A 400 0.87 1.44 14.99
N PRO A 401 1.38 0.57 15.89
CA PRO A 401 0.57 -0.44 16.52
C PRO A 401 -0.40 0.18 17.54
N VAL A 402 -1.66 -0.25 17.49
CA VAL A 402 -2.73 0.08 18.45
C VAL A 402 -3.48 -1.21 18.76
N SER A 403 -3.76 -1.47 20.03
CA SER A 403 -4.51 -2.62 20.51
C SER A 403 -5.93 -2.23 20.92
N ASP A 404 -6.80 -3.23 21.09
CA ASP A 404 -8.18 -3.03 21.53
C ASP A 404 -8.26 -2.34 22.91
N THR A 405 -7.22 -2.43 23.74
CA THR A 405 -7.20 -1.87 25.10
C THR A 405 -6.52 -0.52 25.20
N ASP A 406 -5.92 -0.04 24.13
CA ASP A 406 -5.18 1.22 24.17
C ASP A 406 -6.13 2.42 24.18
N PRO A 407 -5.75 3.50 24.88
CA PRO A 407 -6.53 4.73 24.88
C PRO A 407 -6.30 5.50 23.56
N PRO A 408 -7.16 6.48 23.22
CA PRO A 408 -7.08 7.22 21.95
C PRO A 408 -5.73 7.87 21.66
N GLU A 409 -4.99 8.28 22.69
CA GLU A 409 -3.67 8.91 22.58
C GLU A 409 -2.62 8.00 21.94
N ALA A 410 -2.82 6.67 21.97
CA ALA A 410 -1.95 5.73 21.28
C ALA A 410 -2.02 5.89 19.75
N ALA A 411 -3.20 6.28 19.23
CA ALA A 411 -3.48 6.46 17.82
C ALA A 411 -3.39 7.94 17.37
N VAL A 412 -3.77 8.89 18.24
CA VAL A 412 -3.78 10.34 17.95
C VAL A 412 -2.52 11.00 18.52
N ARG A 413 -1.38 10.72 17.86
CA ARG A 413 -0.08 11.32 18.19
C ARG A 413 0.13 12.67 17.53
N ARG A 414 1.11 13.43 18.06
CA ARG A 414 1.66 14.64 17.44
C ARG A 414 2.37 14.31 16.12
N GLY A 415 2.83 15.32 15.39
CA GLY A 415 3.58 15.17 14.14
C GLY A 415 2.68 15.06 12.90
N ARG A 416 3.24 15.30 11.72
CA ARG A 416 2.52 15.27 10.44
C ARG A 416 2.86 13.99 9.68
N ASN A 417 1.83 13.23 9.34
CA ASN A 417 2.01 11.89 8.75
C ASN A 417 0.75 11.38 8.03
N CYS A 418 -0.21 12.25 7.71
CA CYS A 418 -1.47 11.87 7.06
C CYS A 418 -2.29 10.77 7.79
N SER A 419 -2.06 10.51 9.09
CA SER A 419 -2.91 9.55 9.83
C SER A 419 -4.35 10.04 9.88
N ALA A 420 -5.31 9.11 9.85
CA ALA A 420 -6.76 9.37 9.84
C ALA A 420 -7.28 9.94 11.17
N ARG A 421 -6.87 11.15 11.53
CA ARG A 421 -7.18 11.74 12.84
C ARG A 421 -8.62 12.22 12.94
N GLU A 422 -9.22 12.72 11.86
CA GLU A 422 -10.63 13.17 11.83
C GLU A 422 -11.67 12.04 11.70
N ILE A 423 -11.23 10.78 11.57
CA ILE A 423 -12.09 9.62 11.36
C ILE A 423 -13.24 9.48 12.37
N VAL A 424 -13.00 9.78 13.65
CA VAL A 424 -14.02 9.66 14.71
C VAL A 424 -15.12 10.71 14.54
N ALA A 425 -14.78 11.91 14.05
CA ALA A 425 -15.76 12.95 13.78
C ALA A 425 -16.56 12.61 12.52
N ASP A 426 -15.87 12.21 11.45
CA ASP A 426 -16.49 11.91 10.16
C ASP A 426 -17.42 10.68 10.25
N ALA A 427 -17.02 9.64 10.98
CA ALA A 427 -17.85 8.46 11.23
C ALA A 427 -19.12 8.79 12.02
N ALA A 428 -19.02 9.70 13.00
CA ALA A 428 -20.18 10.11 13.81
C ALA A 428 -21.23 10.85 12.97
N LEU A 429 -20.75 11.64 12.01
CA LEU A 429 -21.57 12.51 11.16
C LEU A 429 -22.04 11.81 9.88
N GLY A 430 -21.56 10.59 9.61
CA GLY A 430 -21.91 9.84 8.40
C GLY A 430 -21.26 10.39 7.14
N LEU A 431 -20.08 10.99 7.28
CA LEU A 431 -19.31 11.60 6.17
C LEU A 431 -18.37 10.59 5.48
N ILE A 432 -18.20 9.40 6.07
CA ILE A 432 -17.45 8.30 5.49
C ILE A 432 -18.30 7.03 5.56
N ASP A 433 -18.10 6.15 4.58
CA ASP A 433 -18.83 4.91 4.40
C ASP A 433 -17.99 3.70 4.81
N THR A 434 -16.67 3.79 4.60
CA THR A 434 -15.76 2.66 4.74
C THR A 434 -14.48 3.01 5.49
N LEU A 435 -13.76 1.95 5.86
CA LEU A 435 -12.40 2.04 6.36
C LEU A 435 -11.56 0.94 5.73
N ASP A 436 -10.37 1.30 5.24
CA ASP A 436 -9.37 0.32 4.79
C ASP A 436 -8.75 -0.38 6.00
N VAL A 437 -9.55 -1.26 6.62
CA VAL A 437 -9.14 -2.10 7.75
C VAL A 437 -7.95 -2.96 7.37
N LEU A 438 -7.92 -3.41 6.11
CA LEU A 438 -6.75 -4.02 5.52
C LEU A 438 -6.02 -2.98 4.69
N ASN A 439 -4.76 -2.78 5.04
CA ASN A 439 -3.87 -1.82 4.44
C ASN A 439 -2.42 -2.26 4.61
N HIS A 440 -1.52 -1.69 3.81
CA HIS A 440 -0.11 -2.00 3.84
C HIS A 440 0.64 -1.64 5.13
N SER A 441 0.08 -0.78 5.99
CA SER A 441 0.81 -0.18 7.10
C SER A 441 0.56 -0.89 8.44
N SER A 442 -0.67 -0.86 8.96
CA SER A 442 -1.01 -1.41 10.28
C SER A 442 -2.45 -1.93 10.32
N ILE A 443 -2.64 -3.16 9.87
CA ILE A 443 -3.93 -3.86 9.90
C ILE A 443 -4.45 -4.00 11.34
N SER A 444 -3.58 -4.35 12.29
CA SER A 444 -4.00 -4.59 13.69
C SER A 444 -4.54 -3.32 14.35
N ALA A 445 -3.86 -2.19 14.17
CA ALA A 445 -4.29 -0.90 14.69
C ALA A 445 -5.61 -0.48 14.07
N THR A 446 -5.71 -0.59 12.74
CA THR A 446 -6.91 -0.20 12.02
C THR A 446 -8.11 -1.05 12.41
N ALA A 447 -7.92 -2.37 12.55
CA ALA A 447 -8.98 -3.27 13.00
C ALA A 447 -9.42 -2.99 14.45
N ALA A 448 -8.51 -2.59 15.34
CA ALA A 448 -8.85 -2.20 16.72
C ALA A 448 -9.71 -0.92 16.75
N VAL A 449 -9.28 0.12 16.05
CA VAL A 449 -10.04 1.39 15.97
C VAL A 449 -11.37 1.18 15.26
N TYR A 450 -11.39 0.39 14.17
CA TYR A 450 -12.61 0.02 13.46
C TYR A 450 -13.66 -0.59 14.42
N ARG A 451 -13.24 -1.55 15.25
CA ARG A 451 -14.11 -2.19 16.25
C ARG A 451 -14.63 -1.21 17.30
N ARG A 452 -13.82 -0.25 17.75
CA ARG A 452 -14.27 0.85 18.62
C ARG A 452 -15.32 1.71 17.92
N LEU A 453 -15.11 2.08 16.65
CA LEU A 453 -16.07 2.90 15.89
C LEU A 453 -17.42 2.21 15.71
N ILE A 454 -17.45 0.95 15.28
CA ILE A 454 -18.72 0.22 15.11
C ILE A 454 -19.37 -0.13 16.46
N GLY A 455 -18.56 -0.35 17.51
CA GLY A 455 -19.02 -0.54 18.90
C GLY A 455 -19.66 0.72 19.48
N ALA A 456 -19.15 1.91 19.10
CA ALA A 456 -19.75 3.19 19.42
C ALA A 456 -21.05 3.48 18.64
N GLY A 457 -21.45 2.60 17.72
CA GLY A 457 -22.69 2.69 16.95
C GLY A 457 -22.55 3.31 15.56
N ASN A 458 -21.33 3.54 15.07
CA ASN A 458 -21.11 3.98 13.69
C ASN A 458 -21.35 2.81 12.71
N ARG A 459 -21.82 3.13 11.50
CA ARG A 459 -22.06 2.16 10.44
C ARG A 459 -20.97 2.33 9.39
N LEU A 460 -19.92 1.54 9.52
CA LEU A 460 -18.77 1.56 8.61
C LEU A 460 -18.58 0.18 8.00
N THR A 461 -18.21 0.16 6.73
CA THR A 461 -17.91 -1.04 5.96
C THR A 461 -16.41 -1.30 5.95
N VAL A 462 -16.01 -2.58 6.02
CA VAL A 462 -14.63 -3.01 5.82
C VAL A 462 -14.27 -2.93 4.33
N THR A 463 -13.19 -2.20 4.01
CA THR A 463 -12.53 -2.17 2.70
C THR A 463 -11.04 -2.48 2.81
N ALA A 464 -10.35 -2.47 1.66
CA ALA A 464 -8.90 -2.56 1.57
C ALA A 464 -8.37 -1.72 0.41
N GLY A 465 -7.17 -1.18 0.60
CA GLY A 465 -6.44 -0.41 -0.39
C GLY A 465 -4.95 -0.68 -0.25
N THR A 466 -4.34 -1.20 -1.32
CA THR A 466 -2.92 -1.60 -1.30
C THR A 466 -1.96 -0.43 -1.13
N ASP A 467 -2.38 0.76 -1.56
CA ASP A 467 -1.49 1.88 -1.86
C ASP A 467 -0.34 1.44 -2.81
N ALA A 468 -0.67 0.55 -3.74
CA ALA A 468 0.26 0.16 -4.80
C ALA A 468 0.46 1.34 -5.75
N VAL A 469 1.71 1.66 -6.05
CA VAL A 469 2.07 2.76 -6.95
C VAL A 469 2.76 2.17 -8.16
N LEU A 470 2.09 2.23 -9.31
CA LEU A 470 2.57 1.61 -10.53
C LEU A 470 3.84 2.29 -11.08
N SER A 471 4.16 3.51 -10.66
CA SER A 471 5.43 4.14 -11.01
C SER A 471 6.66 3.67 -10.22
N PHE A 472 6.48 2.96 -9.09
CA PHE A 472 7.59 2.36 -8.34
C PHE A 472 8.00 1.01 -8.93
N CYS A 473 9.29 0.80 -9.16
CA CYS A 473 9.83 -0.50 -9.57
C CYS A 473 10.27 -1.35 -8.38
N HIS A 474 10.81 -0.73 -7.34
CA HIS A 474 11.33 -1.42 -6.17
C HIS A 474 11.10 -0.59 -4.90
N ARG A 475 9.99 -0.85 -4.18
CA ARG A 475 9.63 -0.18 -2.93
C ARG A 475 8.65 -1.03 -2.12
N GLY A 476 9.16 -2.04 -1.41
CA GLY A 476 8.37 -2.85 -0.48
C GLY A 476 7.02 -3.31 -1.06
N THR A 477 5.93 -3.11 -0.30
CA THR A 477 4.56 -3.40 -0.77
C THR A 477 4.03 -2.39 -1.77
N SER A 478 4.50 -1.13 -1.78
CA SER A 478 4.07 -0.11 -2.73
C SER A 478 4.45 -0.44 -4.18
N SER A 479 5.53 -1.18 -4.43
CA SER A 479 5.85 -1.72 -5.77
C SER A 479 5.22 -3.09 -6.03
N GLY A 480 4.44 -3.63 -5.09
CA GLY A 480 3.69 -4.85 -5.25
C GLY A 480 2.59 -4.74 -6.32
N PRO A 481 2.06 -5.87 -6.78
CA PRO A 481 0.99 -5.86 -7.77
C PRO A 481 -0.34 -5.41 -7.14
N PRO A 482 -1.12 -4.54 -7.79
CA PRO A 482 -2.45 -4.15 -7.33
C PRO A 482 -3.33 -5.35 -6.95
N GLY A 483 -4.11 -5.20 -5.89
CA GLY A 483 -5.02 -6.23 -5.38
C GLY A 483 -4.35 -7.35 -4.61
N TRP A 484 -3.10 -7.20 -4.15
CA TRP A 484 -2.49 -8.18 -3.23
C TRP A 484 -3.21 -8.20 -1.87
N GLU A 485 -3.81 -7.09 -1.47
CA GLU A 485 -4.93 -7.03 -0.54
C GLU A 485 -6.15 -6.47 -1.27
N ARG A 486 -7.34 -6.97 -0.96
CA ARG A 486 -8.57 -6.54 -1.64
C ARG A 486 -9.79 -6.72 -0.76
N VAL A 487 -10.80 -5.89 -1.01
CA VAL A 487 -12.16 -6.07 -0.48
C VAL A 487 -12.96 -6.92 -1.46
N TYR A 488 -13.60 -7.98 -0.99
CA TYR A 488 -14.64 -8.66 -1.74
C TYR A 488 -16.00 -8.11 -1.36
N ALA A 489 -16.77 -7.67 -2.35
CA ALA A 489 -18.15 -7.22 -2.18
C ALA A 489 -19.13 -8.16 -2.89
N ARG A 490 -20.23 -8.52 -2.21
CA ARG A 490 -21.28 -9.37 -2.78
C ARG A 490 -22.29 -8.55 -3.58
N VAL A 491 -22.20 -8.66 -4.90
CA VAL A 491 -23.04 -7.94 -5.86
C VAL A 491 -24.18 -8.83 -6.32
N ASP A 492 -25.41 -8.32 -6.24
CA ASP A 492 -26.58 -8.97 -6.82
C ASP A 492 -26.72 -8.56 -8.29
N GLY A 493 -26.34 -9.45 -9.21
CA GLY A 493 -26.43 -9.21 -10.66
C GLY A 493 -25.10 -8.85 -11.31
N PRO A 494 -25.09 -8.05 -12.39
CA PRO A 494 -23.87 -7.72 -13.12
C PRO A 494 -22.97 -6.78 -12.31
N LEU A 495 -21.66 -6.96 -12.46
CA LEU A 495 -20.67 -6.01 -11.95
C LEU A 495 -20.75 -4.69 -12.73
N THR A 496 -21.10 -3.62 -12.04
CA THR A 496 -20.97 -2.22 -12.48
C THR A 496 -20.40 -1.39 -11.34
N ALA A 497 -19.97 -0.16 -11.62
CA ALA A 497 -19.52 0.75 -10.56
C ALA A 497 -20.62 1.01 -9.53
N GLU A 498 -21.87 1.14 -9.97
CA GLU A 498 -23.02 1.37 -9.11
C GLU A 498 -23.35 0.14 -8.25
N SER A 499 -23.39 -1.06 -8.84
CA SER A 499 -23.73 -2.28 -8.10
C SER A 499 -22.63 -2.70 -7.12
N PHE A 500 -21.37 -2.42 -7.45
CA PHE A 500 -20.24 -2.61 -6.54
C PHE A 500 -20.26 -1.58 -5.39
N ALA A 501 -20.48 -0.30 -5.71
CA ALA A 501 -20.64 0.75 -4.69
C ALA A 501 -21.81 0.44 -3.74
N GLU A 502 -22.96 0.02 -4.27
CA GLU A 502 -24.12 -0.38 -3.47
C GLU A 502 -23.80 -1.54 -2.53
N ALA A 503 -23.10 -2.57 -3.00
CA ALA A 503 -22.69 -3.69 -2.15
C ALA A 503 -21.78 -3.27 -0.99
N ILE A 504 -20.86 -2.33 -1.24
CA ILE A 504 -20.01 -1.72 -0.21
C ILE A 504 -20.85 -0.88 0.77
N LEU A 505 -21.73 0.00 0.29
CA LEU A 505 -22.58 0.83 1.15
C LEU A 505 -23.52 -0.01 2.03
N MET A 506 -23.91 -1.19 1.55
CA MET A 506 -24.70 -2.15 2.33
C MET A 506 -23.88 -3.03 3.26
N GLY A 507 -22.55 -2.88 3.32
CA GLY A 507 -21.67 -3.64 4.21
C GLY A 507 -21.53 -5.11 3.82
N ARG A 508 -21.87 -5.49 2.59
CA ARG A 508 -21.81 -6.88 2.11
C ARG A 508 -20.39 -7.27 1.71
N THR A 509 -19.45 -7.05 2.63
CA THR A 509 -18.02 -7.13 2.33
C THR A 509 -17.24 -7.96 3.35
N PHE A 510 -16.11 -8.45 2.88
CA PHE A 510 -14.96 -8.75 3.73
C PHE A 510 -13.70 -8.29 3.01
N ALA A 511 -12.63 -7.99 3.73
CA ALA A 511 -11.34 -7.70 3.13
C ALA A 511 -10.28 -8.70 3.57
N THR A 512 -9.27 -8.91 2.72
CA THR A 512 -8.29 -9.98 2.88
C THR A 512 -6.93 -9.68 2.22
N THR A 513 -5.85 -10.21 2.79
CA THR A 513 -4.50 -10.30 2.19
C THR A 513 -4.21 -11.66 1.54
N GLY A 514 -5.24 -12.51 1.40
CA GLY A 514 -5.11 -13.88 0.88
C GLY A 514 -6.25 -14.80 1.30
N PRO A 515 -6.51 -14.95 2.63
CA PRO A 515 -7.55 -15.84 3.13
C PRO A 515 -8.93 -15.54 2.54
N TRP A 516 -9.60 -16.56 2.01
CA TRP A 516 -11.04 -16.48 1.78
C TRP A 516 -11.80 -16.66 3.10
N LEU A 517 -12.83 -15.84 3.34
CA LEU A 517 -13.60 -15.86 4.58
C LEU A 517 -15.10 -15.70 4.31
N ASP A 518 -15.91 -16.58 4.88
CA ASP A 518 -17.38 -16.50 4.84
C ASP A 518 -17.91 -16.49 6.28
N LEU A 519 -18.85 -15.58 6.57
CA LEU A 519 -19.54 -15.43 7.85
C LEU A 519 -21.04 -15.55 7.64
N THR A 520 -21.68 -16.41 8.42
CA THR A 520 -23.14 -16.47 8.54
C THR A 520 -23.59 -16.40 10.00
N VAL A 521 -24.67 -15.67 10.25
CA VAL A 521 -25.29 -15.46 11.56
C VAL A 521 -26.80 -15.69 11.42
N ASN A 522 -27.32 -16.82 11.93
CA ASN A 522 -28.68 -17.31 11.62
C ASN A 522 -29.01 -17.30 10.11
N GLY A 523 -28.00 -17.59 9.26
CA GLY A 523 -28.13 -17.60 7.80
C GLY A 523 -27.98 -16.23 7.12
N HIS A 524 -27.79 -15.15 7.88
CA HIS A 524 -27.54 -13.80 7.38
C HIS A 524 -26.04 -13.50 7.27
N GLY A 525 -25.65 -12.64 6.33
CA GLY A 525 -24.24 -12.33 6.03
C GLY A 525 -23.83 -10.91 6.45
N PRO A 526 -22.54 -10.56 6.26
CA PRO A 526 -22.04 -9.20 6.52
C PRO A 526 -22.94 -8.12 5.91
N GLY A 527 -23.17 -7.05 6.68
CA GLY A 527 -24.07 -5.95 6.31
C GLY A 527 -25.50 -6.10 6.84
N ASP A 528 -25.94 -7.33 7.14
CA ASP A 528 -27.27 -7.58 7.66
C ASP A 528 -27.43 -7.07 9.11
N THR A 529 -28.68 -6.79 9.49
CA THR A 529 -29.07 -6.47 10.87
C THR A 529 -30.22 -7.39 11.29
N LEU A 530 -30.08 -8.05 12.44
CA LEU A 530 -31.09 -8.93 13.03
C LEU A 530 -31.71 -8.23 14.25
N ASP A 531 -33.04 -8.26 14.34
CA ASP A 531 -33.78 -7.81 15.51
C ASP A 531 -34.18 -9.01 16.36
N LEU A 532 -33.60 -9.12 17.56
CA LEU A 532 -33.71 -10.29 18.42
C LEU A 532 -34.46 -9.97 19.72
N ALA A 533 -35.15 -10.99 20.24
CA ALA A 533 -35.69 -10.95 21.60
C ALA A 533 -34.60 -11.29 22.63
N PRO A 534 -34.62 -10.70 23.84
CA PRO A 534 -33.72 -11.14 24.91
C PRO A 534 -33.87 -12.64 25.19
N GLY A 535 -32.75 -13.35 25.27
CA GLY A 535 -32.68 -14.81 25.47
C GLY A 535 -32.73 -15.64 24.20
N GLU A 536 -32.91 -15.03 23.02
CA GLU A 536 -32.89 -15.74 21.73
C GLU A 536 -31.49 -16.30 21.42
N HIS A 537 -31.42 -17.48 20.80
CA HIS A 537 -30.16 -18.10 20.42
C HIS A 537 -29.77 -17.73 18.99
N VAL A 538 -28.50 -17.36 18.82
CA VAL A 538 -27.90 -16.98 17.55
C VAL A 538 -26.81 -17.99 17.20
N GLU A 539 -26.97 -18.69 16.08
CA GLU A 539 -25.96 -19.58 15.51
C GLU A 539 -25.04 -18.79 14.59
N ILE A 540 -23.73 -18.92 14.80
CA ILE A 540 -22.70 -18.25 14.01
C ILE A 540 -21.82 -19.33 13.38
N THR A 541 -21.62 -19.26 12.07
CA THR A 541 -20.67 -20.11 11.33
C THR A 541 -19.70 -19.25 10.54
N VAL A 542 -18.42 -19.57 10.67
CA VAL A 542 -17.33 -19.01 9.87
C VAL A 542 -16.66 -20.13 9.09
N THR A 543 -16.37 -19.92 7.82
CA THR A 543 -15.55 -20.84 7.01
C THR A 543 -14.42 -20.10 6.32
N SER A 544 -13.31 -20.80 6.08
CA SER A 544 -12.17 -20.22 5.38
C SER A 544 -11.54 -21.17 4.37
N VAL A 545 -10.91 -20.58 3.35
CA VAL A 545 -10.09 -21.28 2.36
C VAL A 545 -8.77 -20.51 2.23
N GLY A 546 -7.65 -21.25 2.13
CA GLY A 546 -6.32 -20.69 1.96
C GLY A 546 -5.30 -21.42 2.84
N PRO A 547 -4.15 -21.87 2.30
CA PRO A 547 -3.11 -22.53 3.09
C PRO A 547 -2.45 -21.61 4.13
N GLU A 548 -2.57 -20.30 3.96
CA GLU A 548 -2.04 -19.28 4.86
C GLU A 548 -2.84 -19.07 6.15
N VAL A 549 -4.02 -19.71 6.30
CA VAL A 549 -4.87 -19.51 7.48
C VAL A 549 -4.44 -20.44 8.62
N GLU A 550 -4.12 -19.86 9.77
CA GLU A 550 -3.74 -20.60 10.98
C GLU A 550 -4.85 -20.59 12.03
N THR A 551 -5.56 -19.47 12.18
CA THR A 551 -6.59 -19.28 13.21
C THR A 551 -7.82 -18.57 12.65
N LEU A 552 -9.00 -19.01 13.08
CA LEU A 552 -10.28 -18.31 12.91
C LEU A 552 -10.78 -17.79 14.25
N GLU A 553 -11.37 -16.61 14.23
CA GLU A 553 -12.04 -16.00 15.37
C GLU A 553 -13.45 -15.52 15.00
N ILE A 554 -14.39 -15.73 15.91
CA ILE A 554 -15.69 -15.07 15.94
C ILE A 554 -15.63 -14.03 17.05
N ARG A 555 -15.84 -12.76 16.70
CA ARG A 555 -15.73 -11.64 17.65
C ARG A 555 -17.04 -10.85 17.73
N THR A 556 -17.33 -10.34 18.92
CA THR A 556 -18.42 -9.38 19.18
C THR A 556 -17.87 -8.11 19.81
N ALA A 557 -18.76 -7.18 20.17
CA ALA A 557 -18.37 -5.98 20.92
C ALA A 557 -17.69 -6.29 22.27
N ASP A 558 -17.88 -7.49 22.83
CA ASP A 558 -17.24 -7.93 24.09
C ASP A 558 -15.94 -8.70 23.88
N GLY A 559 -15.47 -8.83 22.63
CA GLY A 559 -14.23 -9.52 22.27
C GLY A 559 -14.45 -10.88 21.60
N VAL A 560 -13.51 -11.81 21.81
CA VAL A 560 -13.51 -13.13 21.13
C VAL A 560 -14.54 -14.06 21.80
N VAL A 561 -15.52 -14.52 21.03
CA VAL A 561 -16.54 -15.49 21.48
C VAL A 561 -16.10 -16.93 21.20
N ALA A 562 -15.41 -17.16 20.08
CA ALA A 562 -14.85 -18.45 19.74
C ALA A 562 -13.57 -18.27 18.91
N GLN A 563 -12.66 -19.21 19.09
CA GLN A 563 -11.41 -19.30 18.33
C GLN A 563 -11.15 -20.76 17.98
N GLY A 564 -10.64 -21.02 16.77
CA GLY A 564 -10.37 -22.38 16.33
C GLY A 564 -9.49 -22.48 15.08
N PRO A 565 -9.23 -23.71 14.60
CA PRO A 565 -8.42 -23.96 13.41
C PRO A 565 -9.12 -23.48 12.13
N PRO A 566 -8.39 -23.42 10.99
CA PRO A 566 -8.97 -23.08 9.68
C PRO A 566 -10.04 -24.08 9.21
N GLY A 567 -10.78 -23.69 8.17
CA GLY A 567 -11.77 -24.52 7.50
C GLY A 567 -13.20 -24.23 7.96
N ARG A 568 -13.51 -24.47 9.24
CA ARG A 568 -14.84 -24.17 9.79
C ARG A 568 -14.81 -23.97 11.32
N LEU A 569 -15.43 -22.88 11.77
CA LEU A 569 -15.65 -22.55 13.18
C LEU A 569 -17.13 -22.22 13.42
N THR A 570 -17.70 -22.71 14.51
CA THR A 570 -19.10 -22.45 14.88
C THR A 570 -19.20 -21.99 16.33
N ALA A 571 -20.10 -21.04 16.60
CA ALA A 571 -20.42 -20.57 17.95
C ALA A 571 -21.92 -20.37 18.12
N THR A 572 -22.38 -20.36 19.37
CA THR A 572 -23.74 -19.97 19.74
C THR A 572 -23.68 -18.84 20.74
N LEU A 573 -24.41 -17.77 20.47
CA LEU A 573 -24.60 -16.63 21.37
C LEU A 573 -26.05 -16.63 21.88
N THR A 574 -26.26 -16.21 23.13
CA THR A 574 -27.59 -15.87 23.64
C THR A 574 -27.73 -14.34 23.63
N ALA A 575 -28.74 -13.82 22.96
CA ALA A 575 -28.99 -12.39 22.83
C ALA A 575 -29.31 -11.77 24.20
N GLY A 576 -28.38 -10.98 24.74
CA GLY A 576 -28.55 -10.25 26.00
C GLY A 576 -28.64 -8.74 25.78
N GLU A 577 -27.58 -8.18 25.20
CA GLU A 577 -27.46 -6.77 24.83
C GLU A 577 -27.17 -6.64 23.33
N PRO A 578 -27.48 -5.48 22.70
CA PRO A 578 -27.13 -5.26 21.31
C PRO A 578 -25.63 -5.39 21.08
N THR A 579 -25.25 -6.11 20.03
CA THR A 579 -23.84 -6.31 19.68
C THR A 579 -23.67 -6.42 18.17
N TYR A 580 -22.44 -6.59 17.70
CA TYR A 580 -22.15 -6.99 16.33
C TYR A 580 -21.44 -8.34 16.34
N VAL A 581 -21.40 -9.00 15.19
CA VAL A 581 -20.58 -10.19 14.95
C VAL A 581 -19.67 -9.92 13.75
N VAL A 582 -18.37 -10.14 13.92
CA VAL A 582 -17.39 -10.15 12.83
C VAL A 582 -16.58 -11.43 12.87
N ALA A 583 -16.10 -11.86 11.71
CA ALA A 583 -15.15 -12.95 11.60
C ALA A 583 -13.76 -12.42 11.25
N VAL A 584 -12.74 -13.04 11.83
CA VAL A 584 -11.33 -12.75 11.55
C VAL A 584 -10.62 -14.05 11.21
N ALA A 585 -9.77 -14.02 10.19
CA ALA A 585 -8.80 -15.07 9.91
C ALA A 585 -7.39 -14.51 10.04
N THR A 586 -6.47 -15.23 10.67
CA THR A 586 -5.08 -14.83 10.82
C THR A 586 -4.12 -15.97 10.47
N GLY A 587 -2.92 -15.61 10.05
CA GLY A 587 -1.78 -16.51 9.87
C GLY A 587 -0.46 -15.75 9.75
N GLY A 588 0.66 -16.47 9.86
CA GLY A 588 1.99 -15.88 9.79
C GLY A 588 2.38 -15.38 8.38
N PRO A 589 3.64 -14.94 8.22
CA PRO A 589 4.20 -14.63 6.91
C PRO A 589 4.03 -15.80 5.93
N HIS A 590 3.49 -15.52 4.75
CA HIS A 590 3.20 -16.53 3.73
C HIS A 590 3.48 -15.98 2.33
N PRO A 591 4.01 -16.75 1.35
CA PRO A 591 4.26 -16.27 -0.02
C PRO A 591 3.03 -15.74 -0.78
N ARG A 592 1.83 -16.04 -0.28
CA ARG A 592 0.54 -15.56 -0.82
C ARG A 592 0.06 -14.25 -0.16
N SER A 593 0.61 -13.87 0.98
CA SER A 593 0.28 -12.63 1.68
C SER A 593 1.48 -11.69 1.67
N PHE A 594 1.28 -10.54 1.02
CA PHE A 594 2.34 -9.53 0.90
C PHE A 594 2.50 -8.68 2.15
N HIS A 595 1.52 -8.67 3.06
CA HIS A 595 1.59 -7.85 4.26
C HIS A 595 2.68 -8.34 5.22
N GLY A 596 3.46 -7.39 5.78
CA GLY A 596 4.63 -7.71 6.61
C GLY A 596 4.32 -8.53 7.87
N SER A 597 3.10 -8.38 8.41
CA SER A 597 2.63 -9.12 9.60
C SER A 597 1.99 -10.48 9.29
N GLY A 598 1.86 -10.88 8.02
CA GLY A 598 1.27 -12.16 7.62
C GLY A 598 -0.13 -12.07 7.04
N ALA A 599 -0.82 -13.21 7.01
CA ALA A 599 -2.16 -13.33 6.45
C ALA A 599 -3.24 -12.79 7.39
N TYR A 600 -4.19 -12.04 6.85
CA TYR A 600 -5.30 -11.47 7.61
C TYR A 600 -6.56 -11.37 6.73
N ALA A 601 -7.73 -11.63 7.31
CA ALA A 601 -9.01 -11.26 6.74
C ALA A 601 -9.99 -10.79 7.82
N HIS A 602 -10.85 -9.85 7.48
CA HIS A 602 -11.86 -9.28 8.39
C HIS A 602 -13.16 -9.04 7.64
N THR A 603 -14.29 -9.48 8.19
CA THR A 603 -15.60 -9.22 7.60
C THR A 603 -16.16 -7.86 8.04
N SER A 604 -17.02 -7.27 7.22
CA SER A 604 -18.00 -6.33 7.74
C SER A 604 -18.91 -7.02 8.77
N PRO A 605 -19.60 -6.24 9.64
CA PRO A 605 -20.32 -6.80 10.76
C PRO A 605 -21.71 -7.27 10.34
N VAL A 606 -22.21 -8.29 11.06
CA VAL A 606 -23.64 -8.53 11.20
C VAL A 606 -24.09 -7.88 12.51
N TYR A 607 -25.04 -6.96 12.45
CA TYR A 607 -25.51 -6.28 13.66
C TYR A 607 -26.65 -7.04 14.32
N LEU A 608 -26.60 -7.17 15.64
CA LEU A 608 -27.62 -7.80 16.46
C LEU A 608 -28.26 -6.73 17.34
N ASN A 609 -29.45 -6.28 16.97
CA ASN A 609 -30.28 -5.43 17.82
C ASN A 609 -31.02 -6.31 18.83
N VAL A 610 -31.21 -5.82 20.05
CA VAL A 610 -31.93 -6.55 21.10
C VAL A 610 -32.96 -5.64 21.73
N ALA A 611 -34.22 -6.11 21.83
CA ALA A 611 -35.31 -5.34 22.44
C ALA A 611 -35.50 -3.91 21.87
N GLY A 612 -35.26 -3.73 20.57
CA GLY A 612 -35.40 -2.45 19.87
C GLY A 612 -34.26 -1.46 20.10
N THR A 613 -33.22 -1.84 20.84
CA THR A 613 -32.00 -1.03 21.01
C THR A 613 -30.91 -1.50 20.06
N ARG A 614 -30.04 -0.57 19.67
CA ARG A 614 -28.94 -0.78 18.71
C ARG A 614 -27.60 -0.77 19.45
N VAL A 615 -26.55 -1.23 18.78
CA VAL A 615 -25.17 -1.16 19.28
C VAL A 615 -24.80 0.29 19.59
N ALA A 616 -24.42 0.52 20.85
CA ALA A 616 -23.92 1.79 21.37
C ALA A 616 -23.21 1.52 22.70
N ARG A 617 -22.06 0.83 22.63
CA ARG A 617 -21.35 0.34 23.80
C ARG A 617 -20.74 1.53 24.57
N PRO A 618 -21.10 1.74 25.85
CA PRO A 618 -20.71 2.97 26.56
C PRO A 618 -19.21 3.22 26.66
N GLU A 619 -18.39 2.18 26.71
CA GLU A 619 -16.93 2.35 26.71
C GLU A 619 -16.38 2.79 25.35
N ASP A 620 -16.91 2.28 24.24
CA ASP A 620 -16.50 2.66 22.89
C ASP A 620 -16.93 4.09 22.58
N VAL A 621 -18.12 4.48 23.04
CA VAL A 621 -18.62 5.86 22.93
C VAL A 621 -17.75 6.83 23.73
N ARG A 622 -17.34 6.48 24.96
CA ARG A 622 -16.42 7.32 25.76
C ARG A 622 -15.05 7.40 25.11
N TRP A 623 -14.52 6.29 24.61
CA TRP A 623 -13.27 6.28 23.86
C TRP A 623 -13.30 7.22 22.65
N CYS A 624 -14.42 7.28 21.91
CA CYS A 624 -14.60 8.24 20.82
C CYS A 624 -14.67 9.70 21.31
N LEU A 625 -15.26 9.97 22.47
CA LEU A 625 -15.28 11.31 23.05
C LEU A 625 -13.86 11.75 23.47
N ASP A 626 -13.11 10.86 24.12
CA ASP A 626 -11.73 11.08 24.53
C ASP A 626 -10.82 11.30 23.31
N TRP A 627 -11.08 10.60 22.18
CA TRP A 627 -10.41 10.85 20.91
C TRP A 627 -10.62 12.27 20.40
N LEU A 628 -11.86 12.78 20.40
CA LEU A 628 -12.16 14.13 19.93
C LEU A 628 -11.48 15.19 20.79
N ASP A 629 -11.38 14.95 22.10
CA ASP A 629 -10.66 15.83 23.02
C ASP A 629 -9.16 15.82 22.71
N ARG A 630 -8.56 14.64 22.48
CA ARG A 630 -7.16 14.53 22.08
C ARG A 630 -6.87 15.16 20.70
N LEU A 631 -7.80 15.00 19.75
CA LEU A 631 -7.67 15.59 18.42
C LEU A 631 -7.64 17.12 18.46
N GLU A 632 -8.48 17.73 19.29
CA GLU A 632 -8.49 19.17 19.48
C GLU A 632 -7.16 19.67 20.10
N GLU A 633 -6.56 18.91 21.02
CA GLU A 633 -5.21 19.21 21.52
C GLU A 633 -4.17 19.18 20.41
N VAL A 634 -4.16 18.14 19.57
CA VAL A 634 -3.23 18.04 18.43
C VAL A 634 -3.40 19.22 17.47
N LEU A 635 -4.63 19.65 17.18
CA LEU A 635 -4.85 20.84 16.35
C LEU A 635 -4.27 22.11 16.97
N ARG A 636 -4.38 22.31 18.29
CA ARG A 636 -3.76 23.47 18.96
C ARG A 636 -2.24 23.41 18.95
N GLU A 637 -1.68 22.20 18.98
CA GLU A 637 -0.25 21.94 19.10
C GLU A 637 0.47 21.99 17.75
N SER A 638 -0.17 21.50 16.69
CA SER A 638 0.46 21.23 15.40
C SER A 638 -0.29 21.79 14.20
N GLY A 639 -1.52 22.28 14.38
CA GLY A 639 -2.34 22.86 13.32
C GLY A 639 -1.82 24.21 12.82
N VAL A 640 -1.88 24.39 11.51
CA VAL A 640 -1.55 25.63 10.82
C VAL A 640 -2.84 26.29 10.36
N PHE A 641 -3.10 27.49 10.85
CA PHE A 641 -4.30 28.26 10.54
C PHE A 641 -3.94 29.73 10.27
N ALA A 642 -4.50 30.32 9.22
CA ALA A 642 -4.33 31.73 8.88
C ALA A 642 -5.21 32.63 9.76
N THR A 643 -6.37 32.15 10.21
CA THR A 643 -7.29 32.87 11.09
C THR A 643 -7.83 31.98 12.20
N LYS A 644 -8.37 32.60 13.26
CA LYS A 644 -9.06 31.87 14.33
C LYS A 644 -10.30 31.14 13.81
N ASP A 645 -11.03 31.75 12.86
CA ASP A 645 -12.25 31.17 12.30
C ASP A 645 -11.98 29.81 11.64
N GLN A 646 -10.82 29.65 10.99
CA GLN A 646 -10.42 28.36 10.39
C GLN A 646 -10.25 27.26 11.46
N TYR A 647 -9.61 27.55 12.58
CA TYR A 647 -9.52 26.62 13.70
C TYR A 647 -10.90 26.34 14.31
N ASP A 648 -11.74 27.37 14.45
CA ASP A 648 -13.08 27.25 15.01
C ASP A 648 -13.99 26.36 14.15
N ASP A 649 -13.80 26.30 12.84
CA ASP A 649 -14.53 25.39 11.95
C ASP A 649 -14.27 23.91 12.29
N HIS A 650 -13.03 23.52 12.64
CA HIS A 650 -12.74 22.16 13.12
C HIS A 650 -13.38 21.90 14.48
N VAL A 651 -13.29 22.86 15.42
CA VAL A 651 -13.90 22.70 16.75
C VAL A 651 -15.42 22.55 16.61
N ALA A 652 -16.05 23.32 15.74
CA ALA A 652 -17.48 23.20 15.45
C ALA A 652 -17.83 21.82 14.87
N LEU A 653 -17.01 21.27 13.96
CA LEU A 653 -17.15 19.90 13.46
C LEU A 653 -17.11 18.88 14.62
N TYR A 654 -16.12 19.00 15.49
CA TYR A 654 -15.93 18.06 16.61
C TYR A 654 -17.05 18.16 17.63
N ASP A 655 -17.57 19.36 17.91
CA ASP A 655 -18.70 19.55 18.79
C ASP A 655 -19.99 18.92 18.24
N ARG A 656 -20.21 18.96 16.92
CA ARG A 656 -21.32 18.21 16.30
C ARG A 656 -21.14 16.70 16.51
N ALA A 657 -19.93 16.17 16.31
CA ALA A 657 -19.65 14.75 16.56
C ALA A 657 -19.83 14.36 18.05
N ARG A 658 -19.37 15.21 18.99
CA ARG A 658 -19.59 15.02 20.44
C ARG A 658 -21.09 14.95 20.78
N GLN A 659 -21.94 15.76 20.14
CA GLN A 659 -23.38 15.70 20.35
C GLN A 659 -23.97 14.35 19.93
N VAL A 660 -23.54 13.80 18.79
CA VAL A 660 -23.95 12.46 18.33
C VAL A 660 -23.56 11.39 19.35
N TYR A 661 -22.31 11.38 19.81
CA TYR A 661 -21.83 10.38 20.77
C TYR A 661 -22.50 10.52 22.14
N ARG A 662 -22.67 11.74 22.67
CA ARG A 662 -23.36 11.97 23.94
C ARG A 662 -24.81 11.48 23.90
N ALA A 663 -25.51 11.66 22.78
CA ALA A 663 -26.87 11.16 22.60
C ALA A 663 -26.96 9.62 22.62
N ARG A 664 -25.86 8.90 22.38
CA ARG A 664 -25.80 7.43 22.45
C ARG A 664 -25.56 6.90 23.88
N LEU A 665 -25.21 7.75 24.85
CA LEU A 665 -25.00 7.36 26.25
C LEU A 665 -26.27 7.37 27.12
N GLY A 666 -27.39 7.90 26.59
CA GLY A 666 -28.65 8.07 27.34
C GLY A 666 -28.87 9.51 27.77
#